data_AF-A0A8S3TFJ9-F1
#
_entry.id   AF-A0A8S3TFJ9-F1
#
_cell.length_a   1.000
_cell.length_b   1.000
_cell.length_c   1.000
_cell.angle_alpha   90.00
_cell.angle_beta   90.00
_cell.angle_gamma   90.00
#
_symmetry.space_group_name_H-M   'P 1'
#
loop_
_entity.id
_entity.type
_entity.pdbx_description
1 polymer ?
#
loop_
_entity_poly.entity_id
_entity_poly.type
_entity_poly.pdbx_seq_one_letter_code
_entity_poly.pdbx_strand_id
1 'polypeptide(L)'
;MYVSDPTCFYTTSTDNYVSKCPPEIYQVYPSSGPRMGGTLVTITGKYLGNVSDSISVVLKGVECHNVTVQKPFTKLTCVTGKWDASNSNITYVSVNGNKSSSDSIYFSFKEPKISDFSPKNGIQSGDTTITIKGSDIGFEGQKDIKISFYDETFPIECSTFEDITSENRIKCKTGKSDGDRNMSRLQVVIDDLTVLSLNKTFKYLPDPTFSLSNKSTKAQQSGGATFTIQGEGFNNVGQITVERVDKPCHVPEDTSAVCETPPKLDNQPNNQTVKVHFDGLILTVTIEYVDDPTFERFSSVVEYDKESPIQIKGANILNGAGLNDYSIHIGLDGSCPITDIAMTFIKCLPPKSVPRTDKADVNTVNVLVLVGRIEEYIGDLKYKEDVEILAIVVGVLAAALVTAVVIGVSAVVFKEEKEKKFADAQMNIRDIKSDLVTTKVPFCDYQTYVLHLLFPNQDITSNPLLHYSEITDAKKTKIQNSMEKFETLLSNKLFLKLVHCLLVDLIRTSTKKNHKNLFRRLDSITMRLMVNWLQTGLYKQLKSHSGMQLFMLYKAVQTIIEMAPVDALTANSKNTIAEEKLLKMRIEHQTITLQIDLNGNSDQHYPVKVLDCDTISQVKQKCCAQIYKNKPASEIPHNDELSLEWQEGRSGKLTLNDIDTTSDRNNGLICLNTLKHYMVKDNCRMALMYKHIDEEDVYANSSGGRTESVTSEDIQLLVSGSDEGEDTETQKWHLPNLPDDIKSNKETDFGDIFLNRLFHTKLLLSDYIDSTFEGLIDSQSLSIPIRYFLCMLDKFGNDYKIESDVLQAWKNECYAARVWAPFIAKPDILFDVNVPGHVEPCLDILRQVFVESFTQTAHKVNKESPPQKLLFHKDIPRYRKLIAPFFVRVEQVNEQEFWSELEEISNTQKEELKFSRQSTLHQLYNLFIGKYRSDIIDDFEDMEQSKTLQFAHKLEEVIDLMEEFSSDS
;
A
#
# COMPACT_ATOMS: atom_id res chain seq x y z
N MET A 1 -51.33 47.43 6.76
CA MET A 1 -52.08 48.55 7.38
C MET A 1 -52.08 48.35 8.88
N TYR A 2 -51.30 49.13 9.64
CA TYR A 2 -51.65 49.59 10.99
C TYR A 2 -50.82 50.86 11.28
N VAL A 3 -51.51 51.98 11.10
CA VAL A 3 -51.51 53.21 11.91
C VAL A 3 -50.15 53.82 12.25
N SER A 4 -49.76 54.81 11.46
CA SER A 4 -48.96 55.95 11.96
C SER A 4 -49.81 56.73 12.96
N ASP A 5 -49.56 56.51 14.25
CA ASP A 5 -50.23 57.22 15.35
C ASP A 5 -49.76 58.70 15.38
N PRO A 6 -50.63 59.72 15.21
CA PRO A 6 -50.24 61.14 15.11
C PRO A 6 -49.87 61.79 16.46
N THR A 7 -49.51 61.01 17.48
CA THR A 7 -49.40 61.49 18.88
C THR A 7 -47.97 61.56 19.44
N CYS A 8 -46.93 61.42 18.61
CA CYS A 8 -45.54 61.58 19.03
C CYS A 8 -45.13 63.06 19.07
N PHE A 9 -45.12 63.67 20.27
CA PHE A 9 -44.63 65.03 20.50
C PHE A 9 -43.34 65.02 21.32
N TYR A 10 -42.32 65.73 20.83
CA TYR A 10 -41.07 66.00 21.56
C TYR A 10 -41.18 67.31 22.35
N THR A 11 -40.97 67.26 23.66
CA THR A 11 -40.77 68.47 24.47
C THR A 11 -39.34 68.50 25.01
N THR A 12 -38.50 69.38 24.47
CA THR A 12 -37.19 69.70 25.06
C THR A 12 -37.37 70.73 26.17
N SER A 13 -37.54 70.26 27.40
CA SER A 13 -37.39 71.07 28.61
C SER A 13 -36.17 70.53 29.37
N THR A 14 -35.27 71.43 29.78
CA THR A 14 -33.87 71.19 30.13
C THR A 14 -33.58 70.31 31.35
N ASP A 15 -34.55 69.61 31.95
CA ASP A 15 -34.27 68.65 33.02
C ASP A 15 -35.25 67.46 33.12
N ASN A 16 -36.13 67.23 32.14
CA ASN A 16 -37.00 66.05 32.12
C ASN A 16 -37.27 65.54 30.70
N TYR A 17 -36.56 64.48 30.31
CA TYR A 17 -36.70 63.79 29.04
C TYR A 17 -37.92 62.85 29.09
N VAL A 18 -39.12 63.36 28.80
CA VAL A 18 -40.34 62.53 28.72
C VAL A 18 -40.69 62.33 27.26
N SER A 19 -40.21 61.25 26.67
CA SER A 19 -40.66 60.83 25.35
C SER A 19 -41.90 59.95 25.49
N LYS A 20 -43.02 60.36 24.88
CA LYS A 20 -44.21 59.50 24.68
C LYS A 20 -44.11 58.62 23.43
N CYS A 21 -43.01 58.72 22.68
CA CYS A 21 -42.85 57.98 21.43
C CYS A 21 -42.32 56.56 21.75
N PRO A 22 -42.71 55.54 20.97
CA PRO A 22 -42.11 54.22 21.10
C PRO A 22 -40.59 54.30 20.81
N PRO A 23 -39.75 53.53 21.52
CA PRO A 23 -38.31 53.54 21.28
C PRO A 23 -37.96 53.13 19.84
N GLU A 24 -37.01 53.78 19.18
CA GLU A 24 -36.51 53.35 17.87
C GLU A 24 -35.14 52.71 18.05
N ILE A 25 -35.00 51.43 17.70
CA ILE A 25 -33.74 50.71 17.84
C ILE A 25 -33.08 50.61 16.47
N TYR A 26 -31.83 51.05 16.37
CA TYR A 26 -31.03 51.03 15.15
C TYR A 26 -30.08 49.85 15.11
N GLN A 27 -29.43 49.54 16.23
CA GLN A 27 -28.44 48.47 16.30
C GLN A 27 -28.35 47.86 17.69
N VAL A 28 -27.99 46.58 17.74
CA VAL A 28 -27.62 45.85 18.94
C VAL A 28 -26.20 45.32 18.75
N TYR A 29 -25.29 45.66 19.66
CA TYR A 29 -23.88 45.27 19.59
C TYR A 29 -23.35 44.83 20.96
N PRO A 30 -22.71 43.66 21.08
CA PRO A 30 -22.52 42.65 20.03
C PRO A 30 -23.85 42.04 19.58
N SER A 31 -23.87 41.48 18.36
CA SER A 31 -25.07 40.86 17.76
C SER A 31 -25.29 39.39 18.19
N SER A 32 -24.45 38.89 19.09
CA SER A 32 -24.54 37.52 19.61
C SER A 32 -23.93 37.39 21.01
N GLY A 33 -24.31 36.33 21.72
CA GLY A 33 -23.77 35.97 23.04
C GLY A 33 -24.06 34.50 23.42
N PRO A 34 -23.47 33.95 24.49
CA PRO A 34 -23.67 32.56 24.88
C PRO A 34 -25.05 32.33 25.50
N ARG A 35 -25.59 31.10 25.38
CA ARG A 35 -26.88 30.72 26.00
C ARG A 35 -26.96 30.93 27.51
N MET A 36 -25.83 30.89 28.23
CA MET A 36 -25.80 31.09 29.68
C MET A 36 -26.09 32.54 30.11
N GLY A 37 -26.09 33.50 29.17
CA GLY A 37 -26.22 34.93 29.46
C GLY A 37 -24.90 35.58 29.86
N GLY A 38 -24.95 36.81 30.36
CA GLY A 38 -23.78 37.56 30.84
C GLY A 38 -23.15 38.52 29.82
N THR A 39 -23.66 38.58 28.58
CA THR A 39 -23.14 39.50 27.56
C THR A 39 -23.60 40.93 27.84
N LEU A 40 -22.65 41.86 27.94
CA LEU A 40 -22.95 43.30 27.97
C LEU A 40 -23.29 43.78 26.55
N VAL A 41 -24.56 44.05 26.32
CA VAL A 41 -25.10 44.46 25.03
C VAL A 41 -25.38 45.97 25.03
N THR A 42 -24.90 46.65 24.00
CA THR A 42 -25.17 48.06 23.70
C THR A 42 -26.22 48.16 22.61
N ILE A 43 -27.34 48.80 22.93
CA ILE A 43 -28.44 49.09 22.02
C ILE A 43 -28.34 50.57 21.63
N THR A 44 -28.24 50.87 20.35
CA THR A 44 -28.24 52.25 19.83
C THR A 44 -29.55 52.56 19.13
N GLY A 45 -30.02 53.80 19.25
CA GLY A 45 -31.37 54.16 18.83
C GLY A 45 -31.75 55.61 19.14
N LYS A 46 -33.05 55.89 19.06
CA LYS A 46 -33.67 57.12 19.56
C LYS A 46 -34.76 56.77 20.58
N TYR A 47 -35.05 57.72 21.47
CA TYR A 47 -36.08 57.58 22.49
C TYR A 47 -35.90 56.39 23.46
N LEU A 48 -34.64 56.03 23.78
CA LEU A 48 -34.34 54.88 24.65
C LEU A 48 -34.55 55.16 26.16
N GLY A 49 -35.38 56.15 26.49
CA GLY A 49 -35.68 56.58 27.86
C GLY A 49 -34.57 57.39 28.55
N ASN A 50 -34.86 57.84 29.76
CA ASN A 50 -33.96 58.52 30.69
C ASN A 50 -33.68 57.65 31.92
N VAL A 51 -32.75 58.08 32.78
CA VAL A 51 -32.39 57.39 34.05
C VAL A 51 -33.60 57.22 34.99
N SER A 52 -34.60 58.11 34.91
CA SER A 52 -35.83 58.06 35.71
C SER A 52 -36.94 57.16 35.14
N ASP A 53 -36.78 56.64 33.93
CA ASP A 53 -37.83 55.88 33.24
C ASP A 53 -37.81 54.40 33.62
N SER A 54 -38.98 53.76 33.59
CA SER A 54 -39.10 52.31 33.71
C SER A 54 -38.77 51.65 32.37
N ILE A 55 -37.55 51.12 32.24
CA ILE A 55 -37.04 50.53 31.01
C ILE A 55 -36.91 49.02 31.17
N SER A 56 -37.54 48.26 30.28
CA SER A 56 -37.33 46.81 30.16
C SER A 56 -36.86 46.45 28.75
N VAL A 57 -35.85 45.58 28.70
CA VAL A 57 -35.24 45.13 27.45
C VAL A 57 -35.35 43.62 27.40
N VAL A 58 -35.99 43.11 26.35
CA VAL A 58 -36.12 41.67 26.09
C VAL A 58 -35.44 41.37 24.76
N LEU A 59 -34.47 40.47 24.77
CA LEU A 59 -33.79 39.97 23.59
C LEU A 59 -34.11 38.49 23.43
N LYS A 60 -34.72 38.09 22.29
CA LYS A 60 -35.05 36.67 22.01
C LYS A 60 -35.79 35.99 23.19
N GLY A 61 -36.76 36.70 23.76
CA GLY A 61 -37.60 36.20 24.85
C GLY A 61 -36.92 36.13 26.22
N VAL A 62 -35.74 36.73 26.38
CA VAL A 62 -34.99 36.80 27.64
C VAL A 62 -34.87 38.24 28.10
N GLU A 63 -35.27 38.51 29.35
CA GLU A 63 -35.15 39.83 29.96
C GLU A 63 -33.68 40.13 30.32
N CYS A 64 -33.22 41.31 29.91
CA CYS A 64 -31.89 41.81 30.24
C CYS A 64 -31.91 42.57 31.56
N HIS A 65 -30.82 42.47 32.31
CA HIS A 65 -30.66 43.07 33.63
C HIS A 65 -29.63 44.21 33.57
N ASN A 66 -29.52 45.00 34.64
CA ASN A 66 -28.56 46.11 34.75
C ASN A 66 -28.65 47.12 33.59
N VAL A 67 -29.88 47.49 33.23
CA VAL A 67 -30.15 48.45 32.17
C VAL A 67 -29.64 49.84 32.58
N THR A 68 -28.83 50.45 31.71
CA THR A 68 -28.21 51.76 31.93
C THR A 68 -28.30 52.58 30.66
N VAL A 69 -28.75 53.83 30.74
CA VAL A 69 -28.89 54.72 29.59
C VAL A 69 -27.80 55.79 29.59
N GLN A 70 -27.17 56.00 28.44
CA GLN A 70 -26.09 56.98 28.29
C GLN A 70 -26.60 58.26 27.61
N LYS A 71 -26.23 59.44 28.12
CA LYS A 71 -26.52 60.73 27.48
C LYS A 71 -25.85 60.80 26.09
N PRO A 72 -26.54 61.27 25.03
CA PRO A 72 -27.82 61.98 24.99
C PRO A 72 -29.07 61.08 24.80
N PHE A 73 -29.14 59.93 25.47
CA PHE A 73 -30.27 58.99 25.46
C PHE A 73 -30.47 58.24 24.13
N THR A 74 -29.38 58.12 23.38
CA THR A 74 -29.30 57.40 22.10
C THR A 74 -28.60 56.04 22.22
N LYS A 75 -28.11 55.70 23.41
CA LYS A 75 -27.45 54.43 23.73
C LYS A 75 -27.92 53.89 25.07
N LEU A 76 -28.21 52.60 25.11
CA LEU A 76 -28.57 51.85 26.30
C LEU A 76 -27.66 50.62 26.41
N THR A 77 -27.21 50.28 27.60
CA THR A 77 -26.43 49.08 27.89
C THR A 77 -27.17 48.18 28.86
N CYS A 78 -27.16 46.87 28.63
CA CYS A 78 -27.80 45.87 29.49
C CYS A 78 -27.06 44.52 29.42
N VAL A 79 -27.29 43.64 30.39
CA VAL A 79 -26.66 42.32 30.46
C VAL A 79 -27.70 41.23 30.16
N THR A 80 -27.39 40.35 29.20
CA THR A 80 -28.30 39.26 28.81
C THR A 80 -28.49 38.23 29.93
N GLY A 81 -29.73 37.73 30.08
CA GLY A 81 -30.02 36.58 30.95
C GLY A 81 -29.75 35.23 30.29
N LYS A 82 -29.99 34.14 31.02
CA LYS A 82 -29.92 32.77 30.50
C LYS A 82 -31.06 32.52 29.49
N TRP A 83 -30.72 31.93 28.35
CA TRP A 83 -31.65 31.58 27.27
C TRP A 83 -31.87 30.06 27.20
N ASP A 84 -33.12 29.64 27.00
CA ASP A 84 -33.53 28.25 26.76
C ASP A 84 -34.34 28.16 25.44
N ALA A 85 -34.39 26.98 24.84
CA ALA A 85 -35.09 26.73 23.58
C ALA A 85 -36.61 26.98 23.66
N SER A 86 -37.18 27.03 24.87
CA SER A 86 -38.58 27.38 25.11
C SER A 86 -38.87 28.88 25.10
N ASN A 87 -37.85 29.75 25.07
CA ASN A 87 -38.05 31.20 25.05
C ASN A 87 -38.65 31.66 23.71
N SER A 88 -39.52 32.67 23.76
CA SER A 88 -40.10 33.27 22.56
C SER A 88 -39.02 33.94 21.70
N ASN A 89 -39.20 34.03 20.39
CA ASN A 89 -38.26 34.76 19.52
C ASN A 89 -38.43 36.29 19.57
N ILE A 90 -39.08 36.82 20.62
CA ILE A 90 -39.50 38.22 20.69
C ILE A 90 -38.33 39.09 21.17
N THR A 91 -38.07 40.17 20.45
CA THR A 91 -37.13 41.22 20.86
C THR A 91 -37.85 42.56 20.94
N TYR A 92 -37.79 43.24 22.10
CA TYR A 92 -38.33 44.59 22.26
C TYR A 92 -37.58 45.40 23.31
N VAL A 93 -37.63 46.71 23.15
CA VAL A 93 -37.31 47.67 24.21
C VAL A 93 -38.62 48.36 24.62
N SER A 94 -38.89 48.42 25.91
CA SER A 94 -40.05 49.07 26.50
C SER A 94 -39.60 50.23 27.37
N VAL A 95 -40.13 51.43 27.13
CA VAL A 95 -39.87 52.62 27.95
C VAL A 95 -41.20 53.13 28.47
N ASN A 96 -41.40 53.14 29.79
CA ASN A 96 -42.64 53.58 30.45
C ASN A 96 -43.92 52.89 29.90
N GLY A 97 -43.81 51.61 29.56
CA GLY A 97 -44.90 50.80 29.01
C GLY A 97 -45.07 50.86 27.48
N ASN A 98 -44.39 51.79 26.79
CA ASN A 98 -44.38 51.86 25.33
C ASN A 98 -43.35 50.88 24.77
N LYS A 99 -43.83 49.83 24.09
CA LYS A 99 -42.98 48.79 23.47
C LYS A 99 -42.65 49.14 22.03
N SER A 100 -41.41 48.89 21.65
CA SER A 100 -41.00 48.84 20.25
C SER A 100 -40.26 47.54 19.97
N SER A 101 -40.69 46.86 18.92
CA SER A 101 -40.05 45.68 18.35
C SER A 101 -39.74 45.98 16.90
N SER A 102 -38.52 45.70 16.45
CA SER A 102 -38.20 45.71 15.02
C SER A 102 -37.72 44.33 14.59
N ASP A 103 -38.27 43.83 13.50
CA ASP A 103 -37.81 42.58 12.85
C ASP A 103 -36.40 42.73 12.26
N SER A 104 -35.89 43.97 12.11
CA SER A 104 -34.55 44.27 11.58
C SER A 104 -33.42 44.12 12.60
N ILE A 105 -33.73 43.84 13.88
CA ILE A 105 -32.74 43.74 14.95
C ILE A 105 -32.37 42.28 15.16
N TYR A 106 -31.14 41.94 14.81
CA TYR A 106 -30.62 40.59 14.97
C TYR A 106 -29.77 40.48 16.25
N PHE A 107 -30.24 39.68 17.20
CA PHE A 107 -29.43 39.15 18.29
C PHE A 107 -29.58 37.63 18.30
N SER A 108 -28.47 36.90 18.44
CA SER A 108 -28.46 35.44 18.46
C SER A 108 -27.75 34.86 19.66
N PHE A 109 -28.40 33.92 20.35
CA PHE A 109 -27.77 33.11 21.38
C PHE A 109 -27.03 31.94 20.73
N LYS A 110 -25.73 31.85 21.00
CA LYS A 110 -24.80 30.88 20.45
C LYS A 110 -24.44 29.80 21.46
N GLU A 111 -24.15 28.60 20.95
CA GLU A 111 -23.74 27.44 21.73
C GLU A 111 -22.36 26.99 21.23
N PRO A 112 -21.26 27.50 21.82
CA PRO A 112 -19.93 27.19 21.36
C PRO A 112 -19.62 25.70 21.56
N LYS A 113 -18.98 25.08 20.57
CA LYS A 113 -18.58 23.66 20.63
C LYS A 113 -17.18 23.49 20.10
N ILE A 114 -16.32 22.78 20.84
CA ILE A 114 -14.98 22.36 20.41
C ILE A 114 -15.03 20.99 19.74
N SER A 115 -14.37 20.85 18.59
CA SER A 115 -14.35 19.61 17.80
C SER A 115 -12.96 18.98 17.74
N ASP A 116 -11.91 19.79 17.64
CA ASP A 116 -10.55 19.29 17.53
C ASP A 116 -9.50 20.34 17.91
N PHE A 117 -8.24 19.90 18.02
CA PHE A 117 -7.07 20.79 18.11
C PHE A 117 -5.87 20.17 17.39
N SER A 118 -4.94 21.00 16.92
CA SER A 118 -3.70 20.58 16.26
C SER A 118 -2.57 21.54 16.59
N PRO A 119 -1.33 21.08 16.80
CA PRO A 119 -0.85 19.69 16.78
C PRO A 119 -1.32 18.84 17.99
N LYS A 120 -1.06 17.52 17.96
CA LYS A 120 -1.40 16.57 19.04
C LYS A 120 -0.28 16.34 20.05
N ASN A 121 0.92 16.81 19.74
CA ASN A 121 2.08 16.71 20.61
C ASN A 121 2.84 18.04 20.60
N GLY A 122 3.65 18.26 21.63
CA GLY A 122 4.58 19.38 21.76
C GLY A 122 5.67 19.04 22.77
N ILE A 123 6.65 19.91 22.92
CA ILE A 123 7.82 19.65 23.77
C ILE A 123 7.58 20.05 25.24
N GLN A 124 8.32 19.44 26.17
CA GLN A 124 8.23 19.71 27.61
C GLN A 124 8.46 21.18 27.98
N SER A 125 9.36 21.86 27.28
CA SER A 125 9.61 23.29 27.46
C SER A 125 8.39 24.18 27.18
N GLY A 126 7.33 23.62 26.58
CA GLY A 126 6.10 24.34 26.28
C GLY A 126 6.25 25.28 25.09
N ASP A 127 5.41 26.30 25.05
CA ASP A 127 5.28 27.32 24.00
C ASP A 127 4.89 26.78 22.61
N THR A 128 4.48 25.50 22.53
CA THR A 128 3.93 24.88 21.32
C THR A 128 2.60 25.55 20.97
N THR A 129 2.50 26.07 19.74
CA THR A 129 1.28 26.75 19.26
C THR A 129 0.20 25.74 18.89
N ILE A 130 -0.89 25.73 19.66
CA ILE A 130 -2.08 24.90 19.44
C ILE A 130 -3.16 25.71 18.75
N THR A 131 -3.70 25.16 17.66
CA THR A 131 -4.92 25.67 17.03
C THR A 131 -6.11 24.78 17.38
N ILE A 132 -7.05 25.34 18.12
CA ILE A 132 -8.33 24.72 18.50
C ILE A 132 -9.38 25.08 17.45
N LYS A 133 -10.17 24.09 17.04
CA LYS A 133 -11.25 24.20 16.05
C LYS A 133 -12.58 23.87 16.69
N GLY A 134 -13.64 24.51 16.18
CA GLY A 134 -15.01 24.14 16.53
C GLY A 134 -16.05 25.00 15.83
N SER A 135 -17.18 25.25 16.49
CA SER A 135 -18.28 26.06 15.97
C SER A 135 -18.72 27.06 17.03
N ASP A 136 -18.98 28.31 16.61
CA ASP A 136 -19.44 29.40 17.47
C ASP A 136 -18.50 29.74 18.65
N ILE A 137 -17.22 29.32 18.61
CA ILE A 137 -16.21 29.59 19.69
C ILE A 137 -15.48 30.92 19.50
N GLY A 138 -16.07 31.83 18.72
CA GLY A 138 -15.43 33.09 18.37
C GLY A 138 -16.41 34.17 17.95
N PHE A 139 -17.36 34.47 18.83
CA PHE A 139 -18.38 35.50 18.58
C PHE A 139 -17.91 36.88 19.06
N GLU A 140 -18.42 37.94 18.45
CA GLU A 140 -18.12 39.32 18.83
C GLU A 140 -18.54 39.58 20.29
N GLY A 141 -17.65 40.17 21.10
CA GLY A 141 -17.94 40.57 22.48
C GLY A 141 -17.44 39.62 23.59
N GLN A 142 -16.76 38.53 23.22
CA GLN A 142 -16.02 37.66 24.13
C GLN A 142 -14.81 38.41 24.72
N LYS A 143 -14.57 38.33 26.04
CA LYS A 143 -13.54 39.14 26.74
C LYS A 143 -12.44 38.33 27.41
N ASP A 144 -12.75 37.12 27.89
CA ASP A 144 -11.79 36.26 28.60
C ASP A 144 -11.92 34.81 28.11
N ILE A 145 -10.80 34.21 27.69
CA ILE A 145 -10.73 32.79 27.31
C ILE A 145 -9.58 32.15 28.08
N LYS A 146 -9.90 31.18 28.94
CA LYS A 146 -8.92 30.37 29.65
C LYS A 146 -8.90 28.98 29.07
N ILE A 147 -7.71 28.51 28.70
CA ILE A 147 -7.53 27.22 28.04
C ILE A 147 -6.55 26.41 28.87
N SER A 148 -6.93 25.19 29.22
CA SER A 148 -6.08 24.31 30.02
C SER A 148 -6.17 22.88 29.55
N PHE A 149 -5.01 22.22 29.47
CA PHE A 149 -4.91 20.78 29.28
C PHE A 149 -4.86 20.09 30.64
N TYR A 150 -5.53 18.96 30.80
CA TYR A 150 -5.62 18.22 32.06
C TYR A 150 -5.15 16.77 31.91
N ASP A 151 -4.42 16.31 32.91
CA ASP A 151 -4.18 14.91 33.22
C ASP A 151 -4.69 14.62 34.64
N GLU A 152 -5.72 13.78 34.76
CA GLU A 152 -6.53 13.48 35.96
C GLU A 152 -6.93 14.73 36.79
N THR A 153 -5.98 15.35 37.50
CA THR A 153 -6.14 16.50 38.40
C THR A 153 -5.21 17.71 38.12
N PHE A 154 -4.15 17.60 37.31
CA PHE A 154 -3.20 18.71 37.10
C PHE A 154 -3.46 19.47 35.79
N PRO A 155 -3.86 20.77 35.85
CA PRO A 155 -3.96 21.61 34.66
C PRO A 155 -2.59 22.16 34.24
N ILE A 156 -2.33 22.16 32.94
CA ILE A 156 -1.31 23.00 32.31
C ILE A 156 -2.03 24.04 31.45
N GLU A 157 -1.88 25.31 31.81
CA GLU A 157 -2.51 26.43 31.11
C GLU A 157 -1.91 26.62 29.72
N CYS A 158 -2.74 27.10 28.79
CA CYS A 158 -2.38 27.45 27.42
C CYS A 158 -2.70 28.94 27.19
N SER A 159 -1.68 29.76 26.99
CA SER A 159 -1.80 31.21 26.88
C SER A 159 -2.28 31.62 25.48
N THR A 160 -3.43 32.31 25.40
CA THR A 160 -3.98 32.82 24.14
C THR A 160 -3.22 34.07 23.69
N PHE A 161 -2.92 34.19 22.39
CA PHE A 161 -2.11 35.30 21.86
C PHE A 161 -2.60 35.91 20.55
N GLU A 162 -3.62 35.34 19.89
CA GLU A 162 -4.31 35.94 18.75
C GLU A 162 -5.81 36.03 19.06
N ASP A 163 -6.36 37.25 18.98
CA ASP A 163 -7.79 37.51 19.14
C ASP A 163 -8.57 36.84 18.00
N ILE A 164 -9.32 35.80 18.38
CA ILE A 164 -10.58 35.32 17.80
C ILE A 164 -10.90 35.93 16.41
N THR A 165 -10.25 35.42 15.38
CA THR A 165 -10.66 35.72 14.00
C THR A 165 -11.98 35.02 13.71
N SER A 166 -12.80 35.59 12.83
CA SER A 166 -14.12 35.16 12.33
C SER A 166 -14.21 33.72 11.74
N GLU A 167 -13.25 32.85 12.02
CA GLU A 167 -13.03 31.54 11.42
C GLU A 167 -13.34 30.34 12.35
N ASN A 168 -13.97 30.54 13.51
CA ASN A 168 -14.24 29.47 14.51
C ASN A 168 -12.96 28.73 14.99
N ARG A 169 -11.87 29.47 15.18
CA ARG A 169 -10.57 28.94 15.62
C ARG A 169 -9.99 29.79 16.75
N ILE A 170 -9.32 29.13 17.69
CA ILE A 170 -8.56 29.79 18.76
C ILE A 170 -7.12 29.29 18.72
N LYS A 171 -6.14 30.18 18.84
CA LYS A 171 -4.73 29.80 19.00
C LYS A 171 -4.25 30.10 20.42
N CYS A 172 -3.50 29.15 20.99
CA CYS A 172 -2.85 29.32 22.28
C CYS A 172 -1.48 28.64 22.30
N LYS A 173 -0.60 29.04 23.21
CA LYS A 173 0.71 28.43 23.46
C LYS A 173 0.69 27.61 24.73
N THR A 174 1.14 26.36 24.68
CA THR A 174 1.14 25.47 25.85
C THR A 174 2.08 25.94 26.94
N GLY A 175 1.73 25.73 28.21
CA GLY A 175 2.64 25.89 29.34
C GLY A 175 3.73 24.81 29.38
N LYS A 176 4.66 24.97 30.32
CA LYS A 176 5.76 24.01 30.58
C LYS A 176 5.24 22.77 31.31
N SER A 177 5.76 21.59 30.95
CA SER A 177 5.53 20.31 31.64
C SER A 177 6.81 19.86 32.37
N ASP A 178 6.66 19.17 33.51
CA ASP A 178 7.80 18.63 34.28
C ASP A 178 8.37 17.31 33.72
N GLY A 179 7.79 16.79 32.63
CA GLY A 179 8.20 15.54 32.00
C GLY A 179 7.23 15.08 30.91
N ASP A 180 7.44 13.86 30.42
CA ASP A 180 6.58 13.22 29.44
C ASP A 180 5.21 12.92 30.06
N ARG A 181 4.17 13.60 29.57
CA ARG A 181 2.82 13.52 30.11
C ARG A 181 1.78 13.49 29.00
N ASN A 182 0.73 12.70 29.23
CA ASN A 182 -0.41 12.58 28.34
C ASN A 182 -1.60 13.34 28.95
N MET A 183 -1.89 14.52 28.44
CA MET A 183 -3.02 15.33 28.89
C MET A 183 -4.29 14.82 28.21
N SER A 184 -5.11 14.04 28.91
CA SER A 184 -6.29 13.36 28.37
C SER A 184 -7.45 14.28 27.95
N ARG A 185 -7.45 15.52 28.44
CA ARG A 185 -8.60 16.45 28.35
C ARG A 185 -8.13 17.86 28.01
N LEU A 186 -8.77 18.51 27.03
CA LEU A 186 -8.70 19.95 26.81
C LEU A 186 -9.95 20.60 27.40
N GLN A 187 -9.77 21.69 28.15
CA GLN A 187 -10.86 22.53 28.63
C GLN A 187 -10.70 23.96 28.13
N VAL A 188 -11.80 24.56 27.67
CA VAL A 188 -11.89 25.97 27.29
C VAL A 188 -12.98 26.61 28.13
N VAL A 189 -12.62 27.62 28.91
CA VAL A 189 -13.53 28.43 29.73
C VAL A 189 -13.66 29.79 29.07
N ILE A 190 -14.90 30.18 28.77
CA ILE A 190 -15.24 31.44 28.10
C ILE A 190 -15.98 32.34 29.07
N ASP A 191 -15.44 33.55 29.29
CA ASP A 191 -15.96 34.62 30.15
C ASP A 191 -16.34 34.13 31.56
N ASP A 192 -15.63 33.12 32.08
CA ASP A 192 -15.90 32.42 33.36
C ASP A 192 -17.31 31.82 33.50
N LEU A 193 -18.07 31.72 32.40
CA LEU A 193 -19.47 31.29 32.38
C LEU A 193 -19.70 30.00 31.59
N THR A 194 -19.00 29.81 30.46
CA THR A 194 -19.18 28.65 29.59
C THR A 194 -17.95 27.75 29.63
N VAL A 195 -18.13 26.50 30.05
CA VAL A 195 -17.05 25.50 30.14
C VAL A 195 -17.25 24.46 29.05
N LEU A 196 -16.28 24.35 28.15
CA LEU A 196 -16.23 23.37 27.07
C LEU A 196 -15.14 22.34 27.36
N SER A 197 -15.39 21.06 27.11
CA SER A 197 -14.42 19.98 27.35
C SER A 197 -14.34 19.03 26.15
N LEU A 198 -13.12 18.65 25.80
CA LEU A 198 -12.82 17.74 24.69
C LEU A 198 -11.86 16.65 25.17
N ASN A 199 -12.33 15.41 25.11
CA ASN A 199 -11.58 14.22 25.51
C ASN A 199 -10.68 13.77 24.36
N LYS A 200 -9.60 14.51 24.13
CA LYS A 200 -8.54 14.17 23.17
C LYS A 200 -7.19 14.42 23.82
N THR A 201 -6.28 13.47 23.64
CA THR A 201 -4.96 13.52 24.29
C THR A 201 -4.03 14.49 23.58
N PHE A 202 -3.38 15.36 24.36
CA PHE A 202 -2.18 16.10 23.96
C PHE A 202 -0.97 15.52 24.70
N LYS A 203 0.11 15.22 23.98
CA LYS A 203 1.31 14.61 24.58
C LYS A 203 2.46 15.61 24.66
N TYR A 204 3.01 15.77 25.86
CA TYR A 204 4.32 16.40 26.04
C TYR A 204 5.40 15.36 25.77
N LEU A 205 6.28 15.66 24.82
CA LEU A 205 7.42 14.85 24.38
C LEU A 205 8.74 15.48 24.86
N PRO A 206 9.85 14.71 24.90
CA PRO A 206 11.15 15.25 25.28
C PRO A 206 11.59 16.42 24.39
N ASP A 207 12.25 17.40 25.01
CA ASP A 207 12.86 18.53 24.31
C ASP A 207 13.92 18.06 23.31
N PRO A 208 14.07 18.73 22.15
CA PRO A 208 15.05 18.35 21.15
C PRO A 208 16.47 18.50 21.69
N THR A 209 17.36 17.61 21.27
CA THR A 209 18.78 17.70 21.62
C THR A 209 19.57 18.27 20.45
N PHE A 210 20.59 19.07 20.77
CA PHE A 210 21.44 19.69 19.75
C PHE A 210 22.81 19.03 19.76
N SER A 211 23.23 18.51 18.61
CA SER A 211 24.60 18.04 18.46
C SER A 211 25.53 19.26 18.44
N LEU A 212 26.42 19.36 19.43
CA LEU A 212 27.38 20.46 19.55
C LEU A 212 28.37 20.44 18.39
N SER A 213 28.02 21.08 17.29
CA SER A 213 28.98 21.61 16.34
C SER A 213 28.95 23.13 16.42
N ASN A 214 29.84 23.69 17.26
CA ASN A 214 30.19 25.10 17.26
C ASN A 214 30.92 25.45 15.95
N LYS A 215 30.24 25.39 14.82
CA LYS A 215 30.71 25.95 13.56
C LYS A 215 29.95 27.23 13.32
N SER A 216 30.65 28.35 13.44
CA SER A 216 30.21 29.64 12.91
C SER A 216 29.73 29.45 11.48
N THR A 217 28.51 29.86 11.19
CA THR A 217 27.95 29.81 9.82
C THR A 217 28.30 31.12 9.14
N LYS A 218 28.86 31.06 7.93
CA LYS A 218 29.06 32.25 7.09
C LYS A 218 27.79 32.57 6.32
N ALA A 219 27.44 33.85 6.23
CA ALA A 219 26.30 34.32 5.45
C ALA A 219 26.56 35.72 4.90
N GLN A 220 25.85 36.12 3.86
CA GLN A 220 26.01 37.45 3.28
C GLN A 220 25.26 38.50 4.11
N GLN A 221 25.66 39.77 4.00
CA GLN A 221 25.11 40.87 4.80
C GLN A 221 23.60 41.04 4.60
N SER A 222 23.10 40.83 3.38
CA SER A 222 21.67 40.88 3.08
C SER A 222 20.85 39.72 3.70
N GLY A 223 21.50 38.66 4.16
CA GLY A 223 20.86 37.48 4.73
C GLY A 223 20.13 36.60 3.71
N GLY A 224 19.46 35.55 4.19
CA GLY A 224 18.70 34.60 3.38
C GLY A 224 19.49 33.36 2.93
N ALA A 225 20.77 33.25 3.29
CA ALA A 225 21.52 31.99 3.12
C ALA A 225 20.96 30.91 4.05
N THR A 226 20.98 29.66 3.60
CA THR A 226 20.50 28.53 4.41
C THR A 226 21.59 27.95 5.31
N PHE A 227 21.23 27.57 6.53
CA PHE A 227 22.10 26.88 7.48
C PHE A 227 21.37 25.71 8.12
N THR A 228 22.12 24.65 8.45
CA THR A 228 21.54 23.41 8.99
C THR A 228 21.91 23.25 10.46
N ILE A 229 20.91 23.03 11.29
CA ILE A 229 21.03 22.65 12.70
C ILE A 229 20.92 21.13 12.76
N GLN A 230 21.87 20.47 13.44
CA GLN A 230 21.89 19.01 13.61
C GLN A 230 21.56 18.64 15.05
N GLY A 231 20.75 17.61 15.24
CA GLY A 231 20.27 17.20 16.55
C GLY A 231 19.42 15.94 16.48
N GLU A 232 18.55 15.75 17.48
CA GLU A 232 17.51 14.72 17.50
C GLU A 232 16.21 15.30 18.09
N GLY A 233 15.05 14.79 17.66
CA GLY A 233 13.75 15.20 18.19
C GLY A 233 13.19 16.49 17.60
N PHE A 234 13.63 16.93 16.41
CA PHE A 234 13.07 18.12 15.76
C PHE A 234 11.63 17.93 15.29
N ASN A 235 11.18 16.69 15.04
CA ASN A 235 9.78 16.42 14.74
C ASN A 235 8.83 16.60 15.94
N ASN A 236 9.38 16.69 17.15
CA ASN A 236 8.58 16.93 18.36
C ASN A 236 8.15 18.40 18.50
N VAL A 237 8.83 19.30 17.79
CA VAL A 237 8.66 20.75 17.89
C VAL A 237 7.55 21.20 16.94
N GLY A 238 6.65 22.06 17.41
CA GLY A 238 5.55 22.56 16.59
C GLY A 238 6.01 23.44 15.44
N GLN A 239 6.82 24.47 15.74
CA GLN A 239 7.40 25.35 14.74
C GLN A 239 8.79 25.83 15.14
N ILE A 240 9.74 25.77 14.21
CA ILE A 240 11.09 26.29 14.40
C ILE A 240 11.21 27.61 13.65
N THR A 241 11.56 28.69 14.36
CA THR A 241 11.69 30.03 13.78
C THR A 241 13.02 30.68 14.15
N VAL A 242 13.52 31.55 13.29
CA VAL A 242 14.75 32.31 13.53
C VAL A 242 14.39 33.75 13.79
N GLU A 243 15.01 34.35 14.80
CA GLU A 243 14.80 35.77 15.11
C GLU A 243 15.13 36.65 13.88
N ARG A 244 14.22 37.57 13.54
CA ARG A 244 14.30 38.46 12.36
C ARG A 244 14.15 37.77 10.99
N VAL A 245 13.59 36.57 10.97
CA VAL A 245 13.21 35.83 9.76
C VAL A 245 11.74 35.41 9.85
N ASP A 246 10.94 35.85 8.87
CA ASP A 246 9.49 35.59 8.88
C ASP A 246 9.15 34.15 8.47
N LYS A 247 10.05 33.50 7.73
CA LYS A 247 9.85 32.14 7.21
C LYS A 247 10.29 31.09 8.23
N PRO A 248 9.45 30.08 8.55
CA PRO A 248 9.85 28.98 9.42
C PRO A 248 10.92 28.10 8.79
N CYS A 249 11.73 27.44 9.63
CA CYS A 249 12.71 26.48 9.16
C CYS A 249 12.04 25.24 8.57
N HIS A 250 12.69 24.63 7.59
CA HIS A 250 12.29 23.37 7.00
C HIS A 250 12.94 22.20 7.76
N VAL A 251 12.15 21.20 8.14
CA VAL A 251 12.63 19.98 8.83
C VAL A 251 12.51 18.79 7.87
N PRO A 252 13.56 18.46 7.10
CA PRO A 252 13.52 17.33 6.17
C PRO A 252 13.56 15.97 6.90
N GLU A 253 14.21 15.90 8.05
CA GLU A 253 14.41 14.69 8.85
C GLU A 253 14.38 15.04 10.35
N ASP A 254 14.10 14.06 11.23
CA ASP A 254 14.05 14.28 12.69
C ASP A 254 15.36 14.82 13.29
N THR A 255 16.47 14.60 12.58
CA THR A 255 17.83 14.94 13.03
C THR A 255 18.39 16.22 12.42
N SER A 256 17.64 16.91 11.55
CA SER A 256 18.12 18.14 10.90
C SER A 256 17.03 19.18 10.66
N ALA A 257 17.36 20.46 10.90
CA ALA A 257 16.51 21.60 10.58
C ALA A 257 17.28 22.61 9.74
N VAL A 258 16.73 23.01 8.60
CA VAL A 258 17.31 23.95 7.63
C VAL A 258 16.62 25.30 7.76
N CYS A 259 17.37 26.33 8.13
CA CYS A 259 16.88 27.67 8.45
C CYS A 259 17.54 28.73 7.56
N GLU A 260 16.86 29.87 7.35
CA GLU A 260 17.46 31.03 6.66
C GLU A 260 18.12 31.99 7.66
N THR A 261 19.22 32.62 7.25
CA THR A 261 19.91 33.63 8.06
C THR A 261 19.21 34.99 7.99
N PRO A 262 19.15 35.76 9.09
CA PRO A 262 18.63 37.13 9.05
C PRO A 262 19.63 38.10 8.42
N PRO A 263 19.20 39.29 7.97
CA PRO A 263 20.11 40.36 7.54
C PRO A 263 21.03 40.82 8.68
N LYS A 264 22.22 41.31 8.33
CA LYS A 264 23.15 41.90 9.29
C LYS A 264 22.54 43.17 9.89
N LEU A 265 22.67 43.35 11.22
CA LEU A 265 22.34 44.63 11.85
C LEU A 265 23.42 45.68 11.55
N ASP A 266 22.98 46.90 11.22
CA ASP A 266 23.87 48.05 11.05
C ASP A 266 24.64 48.36 12.35
N ASN A 267 25.89 48.79 12.22
CA ASN A 267 26.79 49.15 13.33
C ASN A 267 27.15 48.02 14.31
N GLN A 268 26.91 46.75 13.95
CA GLN A 268 27.30 45.57 14.73
C GLN A 268 28.51 44.84 14.08
N PRO A 269 29.29 44.06 14.86
CA PRO A 269 30.40 43.27 14.33
C PRO A 269 29.91 42.27 13.26
N ASN A 270 30.84 41.80 12.43
CA ASN A 270 30.54 40.78 11.42
C ASN A 270 30.08 39.46 12.06
N ASN A 271 30.51 39.14 13.27
CA ASN A 271 30.01 37.98 14.01
C ASN A 271 28.83 38.39 14.89
N GLN A 272 27.62 37.95 14.58
CA GLN A 272 26.42 38.22 15.37
C GLN A 272 25.78 36.92 15.85
N THR A 273 25.27 36.91 17.07
CA THR A 273 24.54 35.78 17.62
C THR A 273 23.05 35.95 17.38
N VAL A 274 22.41 34.93 16.83
CA VAL A 274 20.99 34.88 16.50
C VAL A 274 20.32 33.79 17.32
N LYS A 275 19.10 34.05 17.79
CA LYS A 275 18.28 33.06 18.49
C LYS A 275 17.42 32.29 17.50
N VAL A 276 17.46 30.97 17.63
CA VAL A 276 16.55 30.03 16.97
C VAL A 276 15.60 29.49 18.02
N HIS A 277 14.31 29.70 17.80
CA HIS A 277 13.23 29.29 18.68
C HIS A 277 12.72 27.92 18.24
N PHE A 278 12.69 26.99 19.18
CA PHE A 278 12.10 25.66 19.07
C PHE A 278 10.96 25.60 20.09
N ASP A 279 9.82 26.19 19.75
CA ASP A 279 8.76 26.50 20.73
C ASP A 279 9.34 27.22 21.98
N GLY A 280 9.24 26.64 23.18
CA GLY A 280 9.74 27.20 24.43
C GLY A 280 11.26 27.10 24.64
N LEU A 281 11.99 26.43 23.75
CA LEU A 281 13.43 26.25 23.82
C LEU A 281 14.15 27.22 22.87
N ILE A 282 15.29 27.77 23.28
CA ILE A 282 16.06 28.73 22.48
C ILE A 282 17.49 28.22 22.29
N LEU A 283 17.91 28.09 21.04
CA LEU A 283 19.29 27.83 20.64
C LEU A 283 19.95 29.12 20.12
N THR A 284 21.17 29.41 20.54
CA THR A 284 21.95 30.54 20.02
C THR A 284 22.95 30.09 18.97
N VAL A 285 22.93 30.73 17.80
CA VAL A 285 23.82 30.43 16.66
C VAL A 285 24.61 31.69 16.30
N THR A 286 25.93 31.57 16.16
CA THR A 286 26.78 32.69 15.70
C THR A 286 26.93 32.65 14.18
N ILE A 287 26.63 33.78 13.54
CA ILE A 287 26.72 33.99 12.10
C ILE A 287 27.84 34.98 11.81
N GLU A 288 28.77 34.60 10.93
CA GLU A 288 29.83 35.45 10.39
C GLU A 288 29.35 36.05 9.07
N TYR A 289 29.02 37.34 9.11
CA TYR A 289 28.60 38.10 7.94
C TYR A 289 29.79 38.49 7.06
N VAL A 290 29.71 38.10 5.79
CA VAL A 290 30.67 38.42 4.73
C VAL A 290 30.02 39.31 3.69
N ASP A 291 30.82 39.92 2.80
CA ASP A 291 30.33 40.82 1.76
C ASP A 291 29.36 40.13 0.80
N ASP A 292 28.33 40.87 0.38
CA ASP A 292 27.32 40.39 -0.57
C ASP A 292 27.93 40.06 -1.95
N PRO A 293 27.39 39.05 -2.65
CA PRO A 293 27.81 38.73 -4.01
C PRO A 293 27.47 39.89 -4.93
N THR A 294 28.39 40.22 -5.82
CA THR A 294 28.18 41.24 -6.86
C THR A 294 28.15 40.57 -8.21
N PHE A 295 27.32 41.07 -9.12
CA PHE A 295 27.17 40.53 -10.46
C PHE A 295 27.48 41.59 -11.52
N GLU A 296 28.17 41.17 -12.57
CA GLU A 296 28.42 42.00 -13.74
C GLU A 296 27.23 41.92 -14.69
N ARG A 297 26.67 43.08 -15.06
CA ARG A 297 25.59 43.15 -16.06
C ARG A 297 26.13 42.84 -17.45
N PHE A 298 25.27 42.25 -18.28
CA PHE A 298 25.59 42.04 -19.69
C PHE A 298 25.81 43.39 -20.38
N SER A 299 26.92 43.53 -21.09
CA SER A 299 27.27 44.76 -21.82
C SER A 299 26.34 45.03 -23.01
N SER A 300 25.65 43.99 -23.50
CA SER A 300 24.70 44.02 -24.60
C SER A 300 23.73 42.85 -24.47
N VAL A 301 22.66 42.85 -25.26
CA VAL A 301 21.75 41.69 -25.37
C VAL A 301 22.55 40.46 -25.77
N VAL A 302 22.40 39.36 -25.03
CA VAL A 302 23.11 38.11 -25.28
C VAL A 302 22.28 37.26 -26.23
N GLU A 303 22.83 36.86 -27.38
CA GLU A 303 22.13 35.95 -28.28
C GLU A 303 22.31 34.49 -27.84
N TYR A 304 21.20 33.78 -27.68
CA TYR A 304 21.17 32.39 -27.26
C TYR A 304 20.85 31.45 -28.43
N ASP A 305 21.70 30.45 -28.61
CA ASP A 305 21.63 29.42 -29.65
C ASP A 305 20.78 28.19 -29.27
N LYS A 306 20.11 28.23 -28.11
CA LYS A 306 19.26 27.15 -27.57
C LYS A 306 20.02 25.89 -27.13
N GLU A 307 21.36 25.91 -27.10
CA GLU A 307 22.18 24.75 -26.75
C GLU A 307 23.28 25.06 -25.72
N SER A 308 23.81 26.28 -25.69
CA SER A 308 24.98 26.63 -24.86
C SER A 308 24.62 27.25 -23.49
N PRO A 309 25.29 26.88 -22.39
CA PRO A 309 25.06 27.52 -21.09
C PRO A 309 25.53 28.97 -21.12
N ILE A 310 24.75 29.87 -20.52
CA ILE A 310 25.14 31.27 -20.33
C ILE A 310 26.01 31.42 -19.09
N GLN A 311 26.96 32.36 -19.12
CA GLN A 311 27.86 32.64 -18.00
C GLN A 311 27.59 34.05 -17.45
N ILE A 312 27.25 34.11 -16.17
CA ILE A 312 27.06 35.33 -15.40
C ILE A 312 28.33 35.53 -14.57
N LYS A 313 29.03 36.65 -14.75
CA LYS A 313 30.24 36.98 -13.99
C LYS A 313 29.90 37.75 -12.74
N GLY A 314 30.78 37.67 -11.74
CA GLY A 314 30.61 38.37 -10.48
C GLY A 314 31.81 38.24 -9.56
N ALA A 315 31.63 38.63 -8.30
CA ALA A 315 32.58 38.41 -7.23
C ALA A 315 31.85 37.99 -5.96
N ASN A 316 32.58 37.33 -5.04
CA ASN A 316 32.08 36.84 -3.75
C ASN A 316 30.89 35.86 -3.85
N ILE A 317 30.73 35.18 -4.99
CA ILE A 317 29.55 34.33 -5.25
C ILE A 317 29.47 33.14 -4.28
N LEU A 318 30.58 32.51 -3.93
CA LEU A 318 30.59 31.41 -2.95
C LEU A 318 31.00 31.86 -1.55
N ASN A 319 30.98 33.17 -1.28
CA ASN A 319 31.33 33.73 0.01
C ASN A 319 30.07 33.88 0.85
N GLY A 320 29.70 32.84 1.62
CA GLY A 320 28.56 32.88 2.54
C GLY A 320 27.25 32.31 2.01
N ALA A 321 27.13 32.03 0.70
CA ALA A 321 26.05 31.24 0.12
C ALA A 321 26.56 29.99 -0.60
N GLY A 322 25.81 28.90 -0.48
CA GLY A 322 26.01 27.67 -1.21
C GLY A 322 25.21 27.62 -2.52
N LEU A 323 25.44 26.58 -3.32
CA LEU A 323 24.75 26.37 -4.60
C LEU A 323 23.21 26.42 -4.49
N ASN A 324 22.67 25.88 -3.39
CA ASN A 324 21.22 25.78 -3.18
C ASN A 324 20.57 27.13 -2.80
N ASP A 325 21.36 28.14 -2.47
CA ASP A 325 20.86 29.48 -2.14
C ASP A 325 20.64 30.34 -3.40
N TYR A 326 21.08 29.87 -4.58
CA TYR A 326 20.99 30.57 -5.85
C TYR A 326 19.81 30.07 -6.69
N SER A 327 19.01 31.00 -7.21
CA SER A 327 18.03 30.72 -8.25
C SER A 327 18.13 31.75 -9.38
N ILE A 328 18.10 31.28 -10.62
CA ILE A 328 18.23 32.12 -11.81
C ILE A 328 16.94 32.00 -12.61
N HIS A 329 16.29 33.13 -12.84
CA HIS A 329 15.03 33.23 -13.56
C HIS A 329 15.23 33.89 -14.93
N ILE A 330 14.53 33.35 -15.92
CA ILE A 330 14.58 33.77 -17.33
C ILE A 330 13.16 34.10 -17.76
N GLY A 331 12.87 35.38 -17.99
CA GLY A 331 11.49 35.84 -18.22
C GLY A 331 10.59 35.67 -17.00
N LEU A 332 9.28 35.57 -17.21
CA LEU A 332 8.27 35.52 -16.14
C LEU A 332 8.12 34.14 -15.50
N ASP A 333 8.37 33.06 -16.25
CA ASP A 333 8.13 31.68 -15.83
C ASP A 333 9.29 30.71 -16.14
N GLY A 334 10.39 31.18 -16.73
CA GLY A 334 11.54 30.36 -17.04
C GLY A 334 12.51 30.22 -15.86
N SER A 335 13.07 29.02 -15.70
CA SER A 335 14.14 28.72 -14.75
C SER A 335 15.42 28.33 -15.50
N CYS A 336 16.57 28.80 -15.02
CA CYS A 336 17.89 28.47 -15.57
C CYS A 336 18.65 27.60 -14.56
N PRO A 337 18.58 26.26 -14.65
CA PRO A 337 19.34 25.37 -13.77
C PRO A 337 20.84 25.65 -13.87
N ILE A 338 21.48 25.82 -12.72
CA ILE A 338 22.91 26.07 -12.60
C ILE A 338 23.66 24.79 -12.98
N THR A 339 24.59 24.92 -13.92
CA THR A 339 25.45 23.84 -14.43
C THR A 339 26.84 23.87 -13.82
N ASP A 340 27.33 25.05 -13.44
CA ASP A 340 28.65 25.27 -12.87
C ASP A 340 28.65 26.57 -12.05
N ILE A 341 29.38 26.62 -10.93
CA ILE A 341 29.47 27.79 -10.05
C ILE A 341 30.86 27.92 -9.44
N ALA A 342 31.37 29.14 -9.39
CA ALA A 342 32.65 29.46 -8.77
C ALA A 342 32.57 30.81 -8.06
N MET A 343 33.64 31.21 -7.36
CA MET A 343 33.70 32.47 -6.62
C MET A 343 33.46 33.73 -7.49
N THR A 344 33.67 33.61 -8.81
CA THR A 344 33.63 34.72 -9.77
C THR A 344 32.65 34.53 -10.93
N PHE A 345 31.94 33.41 -11.02
CA PHE A 345 30.93 33.21 -12.06
C PHE A 345 29.88 32.16 -11.69
N ILE A 346 28.73 32.22 -12.37
CA ILE A 346 27.71 31.19 -12.40
C ILE A 346 27.42 30.85 -13.86
N LYS A 347 27.37 29.57 -14.22
CA LYS A 347 26.87 29.11 -15.52
C LYS A 347 25.56 28.40 -15.36
N CYS A 348 24.58 28.74 -16.18
CA CYS A 348 23.27 28.09 -16.16
C CYS A 348 22.79 27.82 -17.59
N LEU A 349 21.91 26.83 -17.75
CA LEU A 349 21.37 26.47 -19.05
C LEU A 349 19.93 27.00 -19.20
N PRO A 350 19.68 28.02 -20.06
CA PRO A 350 18.34 28.56 -20.23
C PRO A 350 17.40 27.56 -20.92
N PRO A 351 16.06 27.68 -20.73
CA PRO A 351 15.07 26.84 -21.40
C PRO A 351 15.21 26.87 -22.93
N LYS A 352 14.93 25.76 -23.63
CA LYS A 352 15.05 25.71 -25.10
C LYS A 352 13.96 26.51 -25.84
N SER A 353 12.77 26.60 -25.25
CA SER A 353 11.66 27.42 -25.74
C SER A 353 11.65 28.75 -25.02
N VAL A 354 11.32 29.83 -25.73
CA VAL A 354 11.26 31.18 -25.17
C VAL A 354 10.20 31.23 -24.04
N PRO A 355 10.59 31.57 -22.80
CA PRO A 355 9.65 31.78 -21.70
C PRO A 355 8.77 33.02 -21.91
N ARG A 356 7.71 33.18 -21.11
CA ARG A 356 6.83 34.35 -21.22
C ARG A 356 7.59 35.63 -20.88
N THR A 357 7.36 36.68 -21.66
CA THR A 357 8.04 37.98 -21.52
C THR A 357 7.04 39.13 -21.63
N ASP A 358 7.31 40.19 -20.89
CA ASP A 358 6.63 41.48 -20.95
C ASP A 358 7.32 42.47 -21.91
N LYS A 359 8.43 42.06 -22.54
CA LYS A 359 9.18 42.85 -23.53
C LYS A 359 8.43 42.93 -24.86
N ALA A 360 8.69 44.01 -25.60
CA ALA A 360 8.10 44.24 -26.93
C ALA A 360 8.60 43.25 -28.01
N ASP A 361 9.85 42.78 -27.90
CA ASP A 361 10.38 41.69 -28.73
C ASP A 361 10.13 40.35 -28.01
N VAL A 362 9.24 39.52 -28.59
CA VAL A 362 8.80 38.25 -28.00
C VAL A 362 9.96 37.27 -27.81
N ASN A 363 11.05 37.40 -28.58
CA ASN A 363 12.22 36.54 -28.46
C ASN A 363 13.24 37.04 -27.42
N THR A 364 12.98 38.16 -26.76
CA THR A 364 13.89 38.75 -25.76
C THR A 364 13.31 38.65 -24.35
N VAL A 365 14.10 38.16 -23.41
CA VAL A 365 13.70 37.90 -22.02
C VAL A 365 14.72 38.44 -21.02
N ASN A 366 14.25 38.85 -19.84
CA ASN A 366 15.11 39.31 -18.75
C ASN A 366 15.81 38.13 -18.05
N VAL A 367 17.04 38.35 -17.58
CA VAL A 367 17.78 37.43 -16.71
C VAL A 367 17.92 38.04 -15.32
N LEU A 368 17.37 37.35 -14.31
CA LEU A 368 17.40 37.74 -12.90
C LEU A 368 18.13 36.69 -12.08
N VAL A 369 19.04 37.13 -11.21
CA VAL A 369 19.71 36.27 -10.22
C VAL A 369 19.16 36.60 -8.84
N LEU A 370 18.67 35.56 -8.16
CA LEU A 370 18.18 35.63 -6.80
C LEU A 370 19.13 34.84 -5.90
N VAL A 371 19.60 35.46 -4.82
CA VAL A 371 20.37 34.80 -3.76
C VAL A 371 20.00 35.38 -2.41
N GLY A 372 19.41 34.56 -1.54
CA GLY A 372 18.84 35.03 -0.28
C GLY A 372 17.82 36.15 -0.51
N ARG A 373 18.09 37.35 -0.01
CA ARG A 373 17.26 38.55 -0.20
C ARG A 373 17.73 39.49 -1.31
N ILE A 374 18.75 39.10 -2.07
CA ILE A 374 19.31 39.89 -3.17
C ILE A 374 18.64 39.45 -4.47
N GLU A 375 18.05 40.42 -5.17
CA GLU A 375 17.54 40.27 -6.52
C GLU A 375 18.30 41.22 -7.44
N GLU A 376 19.09 40.67 -8.36
CA GLU A 376 19.87 41.46 -9.30
C GLU A 376 19.47 41.18 -10.75
N TYR A 377 19.22 42.27 -11.48
CA TYR A 377 18.98 42.24 -12.92
C TYR A 377 20.31 42.23 -13.68
N ILE A 378 20.54 41.16 -14.43
CA ILE A 378 21.80 40.94 -15.16
C ILE A 378 21.75 41.53 -16.58
N GLY A 379 20.62 41.37 -17.27
CA GLY A 379 20.47 41.86 -18.64
C GLY A 379 19.44 41.07 -19.46
N ASP A 380 19.41 41.36 -20.75
CA ASP A 380 18.47 40.78 -21.71
C ASP A 380 19.12 39.63 -22.51
N LEU A 381 18.37 38.54 -22.69
CA LEU A 381 18.73 37.36 -23.48
C LEU A 381 17.79 37.24 -24.69
N LYS A 382 18.32 37.15 -25.91
CA LYS A 382 17.55 37.03 -27.16
C LYS A 382 17.73 35.67 -27.83
N TYR A 383 16.63 34.97 -28.10
CA TYR A 383 16.64 33.66 -28.74
C TYR A 383 16.80 33.79 -30.26
N LYS A 384 17.73 33.03 -30.84
CA LYS A 384 17.95 33.02 -32.29
C LYS A 384 16.78 32.39 -33.06
N GLU A 385 16.39 33.05 -34.16
CA GLU A 385 15.43 32.53 -35.15
C GLU A 385 16.16 31.70 -36.21
N ASP A 386 15.51 30.64 -36.69
CA ASP A 386 16.06 29.75 -37.73
C ASP A 386 15.43 30.13 -39.10
N VAL A 387 16.21 30.71 -40.03
CA VAL A 387 15.78 31.08 -41.41
C VAL A 387 17.02 30.95 -42.33
N GLU A 388 17.09 30.28 -43.51
CA GLU A 388 16.17 29.78 -44.55
C GLU A 388 16.91 28.72 -45.43
N ILE A 389 16.22 27.78 -46.14
CA ILE A 389 16.53 27.42 -47.56
C ILE A 389 15.22 27.00 -48.27
N LEU A 390 14.47 27.95 -48.84
CA LEU A 390 13.05 27.80 -49.19
C LEU A 390 12.70 26.99 -50.47
N ALA A 391 13.65 26.50 -51.28
CA ALA A 391 13.30 25.88 -52.57
C ALA A 391 13.23 24.33 -52.58
N ILE A 392 13.92 23.63 -51.67
CA ILE A 392 13.86 22.15 -51.52
C ILE A 392 12.83 21.76 -50.43
N VAL A 393 12.49 22.74 -49.62
CA VAL A 393 11.74 22.67 -48.37
C VAL A 393 10.25 22.38 -48.60
N VAL A 394 9.64 22.67 -49.74
CA VAL A 394 8.20 22.32 -49.91
C VAL A 394 7.99 20.80 -50.06
N GLY A 395 8.90 20.09 -50.73
CA GLY A 395 8.85 18.63 -50.83
C GLY A 395 9.29 17.92 -49.54
N VAL A 396 10.34 18.45 -48.89
CA VAL A 396 10.89 17.88 -47.67
C VAL A 396 10.11 18.29 -46.42
N LEU A 397 9.48 19.47 -46.35
CA LEU A 397 8.58 19.83 -45.24
C LEU A 397 7.25 19.12 -45.35
N ALA A 398 6.69 18.89 -46.54
CA ALA A 398 5.49 18.06 -46.61
C ALA A 398 5.80 16.66 -46.04
N ALA A 399 6.95 16.07 -46.39
CA ALA A 399 7.38 14.79 -45.85
C ALA A 399 7.78 14.86 -44.36
N ALA A 400 8.54 15.88 -43.93
CA ALA A 400 9.07 16.00 -42.58
C ALA A 400 8.04 16.50 -41.56
N LEU A 401 7.07 17.31 -41.99
CA LEU A 401 5.94 17.74 -41.17
C LEU A 401 4.92 16.59 -41.07
N VAL A 402 4.72 15.81 -42.13
CA VAL A 402 4.00 14.53 -42.02
C VAL A 402 4.77 13.56 -41.13
N THR A 403 6.10 13.46 -41.21
CA THR A 403 6.90 12.55 -40.38
C THR A 403 6.94 13.00 -38.92
N ALA A 404 7.04 14.30 -38.64
CA ALA A 404 7.04 14.86 -37.29
C ALA A 404 5.64 14.83 -36.65
N VAL A 405 4.58 15.03 -37.44
CA VAL A 405 3.20 14.78 -36.99
C VAL A 405 2.99 13.28 -36.79
N VAL A 406 3.50 12.41 -37.66
CA VAL A 406 3.42 10.95 -37.47
C VAL A 406 4.23 10.52 -36.25
N ILE A 407 5.40 11.09 -35.97
CA ILE A 407 6.21 10.79 -34.77
C ILE A 407 5.55 11.37 -33.52
N GLY A 408 5.02 12.59 -33.58
CA GLY A 408 4.30 13.23 -32.48
C GLY A 408 2.99 12.52 -32.16
N VAL A 409 2.20 12.19 -33.18
CA VAL A 409 1.01 11.35 -33.08
C VAL A 409 1.40 9.94 -32.63
N SER A 410 2.48 9.35 -33.13
CA SER A 410 2.95 8.03 -32.65
C SER A 410 3.43 8.10 -31.20
N ALA A 411 4.04 9.19 -30.75
CA ALA A 411 4.48 9.35 -29.36
C ALA A 411 3.30 9.61 -28.42
N VAL A 412 2.31 10.40 -28.85
CA VAL A 412 1.06 10.62 -28.13
C VAL A 412 0.23 9.34 -28.12
N VAL A 413 0.05 8.66 -29.25
CA VAL A 413 -0.61 7.36 -29.36
C VAL A 413 0.16 6.31 -28.56
N PHE A 414 1.48 6.30 -28.53
CA PHE A 414 2.25 5.34 -27.72
C PHE A 414 2.20 5.65 -26.22
N LYS A 415 2.09 6.94 -25.84
CA LYS A 415 1.84 7.36 -24.46
C LYS A 415 0.41 7.00 -24.03
N GLU A 416 -0.58 7.33 -24.84
CA GLU A 416 -1.99 6.97 -24.65
C GLU A 416 -2.19 5.45 -24.67
N GLU A 417 -1.50 4.71 -25.53
CA GLU A 417 -1.55 3.25 -25.61
C GLU A 417 -0.90 2.62 -24.38
N LYS A 418 0.17 3.22 -23.83
CA LYS A 418 0.76 2.80 -22.54
C LYS A 418 -0.18 3.09 -21.37
N GLU A 419 -0.74 4.29 -21.28
CA GLU A 419 -1.69 4.67 -20.24
C GLU A 419 -2.98 3.86 -20.33
N LYS A 420 -3.45 3.55 -21.55
CA LYS A 420 -4.61 2.70 -21.84
C LYS A 420 -4.34 1.24 -21.49
N LYS A 421 -3.18 0.67 -21.85
CA LYS A 421 -2.80 -0.69 -21.44
C LYS A 421 -2.65 -0.82 -19.93
N PHE A 422 -2.14 0.22 -19.26
CA PHE A 422 -2.07 0.30 -17.82
C PHE A 422 -3.47 0.36 -17.18
N ALA A 423 -4.34 1.22 -17.71
CA ALA A 423 -5.73 1.34 -17.26
C ALA A 423 -6.54 0.05 -17.50
N ASP A 424 -6.38 -0.59 -18.66
CA ASP A 424 -7.04 -1.85 -19.03
C ASP A 424 -6.60 -2.99 -18.10
N ALA A 425 -5.30 -3.11 -17.80
CA ALA A 425 -4.79 -4.10 -16.85
C ALA A 425 -5.36 -3.86 -15.43
N GLN A 426 -5.34 -2.61 -14.96
CA GLN A 426 -5.91 -2.25 -13.66
C GLN A 426 -7.42 -2.47 -13.61
N MET A 427 -8.15 -2.20 -14.68
CA MET A 427 -9.59 -2.39 -14.78
C MET A 427 -9.93 -3.89 -14.75
N ASN A 428 -9.28 -4.72 -15.57
CA ASN A 428 -9.48 -6.18 -15.58
C ASN A 428 -9.27 -6.79 -14.18
N ILE A 429 -8.21 -6.39 -13.47
CA ILE A 429 -7.93 -6.94 -12.13
C ILE A 429 -8.89 -6.35 -11.07
N ARG A 430 -9.34 -5.10 -11.21
CA ARG A 430 -10.40 -4.53 -10.34
C ARG A 430 -11.73 -5.24 -10.54
N ASP A 431 -12.07 -5.59 -11.76
CA ASP A 431 -13.27 -6.36 -12.08
C ASP A 431 -13.20 -7.76 -11.44
N ILE A 432 -12.05 -8.44 -11.54
CA ILE A 432 -11.80 -9.70 -10.81
C ILE A 432 -12.00 -9.50 -9.30
N LYS A 433 -11.44 -8.43 -8.72
CA LYS A 433 -11.61 -8.14 -7.28
C LYS A 433 -13.07 -7.92 -6.91
N SER A 434 -13.83 -7.22 -7.75
CA SER A 434 -15.27 -6.98 -7.53
C SER A 434 -16.08 -8.28 -7.64
N ASP A 435 -15.80 -9.11 -8.64
CA ASP A 435 -16.45 -10.42 -8.82
C ASP A 435 -16.20 -11.33 -7.61
N LEU A 436 -14.97 -11.35 -7.07
CA LEU A 436 -14.62 -12.13 -5.88
C LEU A 436 -15.35 -11.69 -4.60
N VAL A 437 -15.82 -10.45 -4.50
CA VAL A 437 -16.68 -10.02 -3.38
C VAL A 437 -18.00 -10.81 -3.41
N THR A 438 -18.47 -11.20 -4.60
CA THR A 438 -19.72 -11.94 -4.79
C THR A 438 -19.54 -13.45 -4.77
N THR A 439 -18.47 -13.99 -5.36
CA THR A 439 -18.30 -15.43 -5.61
C THR A 439 -17.35 -16.13 -4.64
N LYS A 440 -16.64 -15.34 -3.81
CA LYS A 440 -15.59 -15.77 -2.86
C LYS A 440 -14.37 -16.38 -3.56
N VAL A 441 -13.24 -16.35 -2.86
CA VAL A 441 -11.98 -16.94 -3.33
C VAL A 441 -12.10 -18.49 -3.33
N PRO A 442 -11.67 -19.19 -4.39
CA PRO A 442 -11.78 -20.64 -4.51
C PRO A 442 -10.70 -21.35 -3.66
N PHE A 443 -10.86 -21.32 -2.34
CA PHE A 443 -9.96 -22.06 -1.43
C PHE A 443 -10.14 -23.57 -1.62
N CYS A 444 -9.04 -24.31 -1.70
CA CYS A 444 -9.04 -25.76 -1.54
C CYS A 444 -9.69 -26.12 -0.20
N ASP A 445 -10.38 -27.25 -0.14
CA ASP A 445 -10.82 -27.80 1.15
C ASP A 445 -9.61 -28.17 2.02
N TYR A 446 -9.83 -28.36 3.32
CA TYR A 446 -8.73 -28.57 4.24
C TYR A 446 -7.97 -29.88 3.95
N GLN A 447 -8.67 -30.91 3.47
CA GLN A 447 -8.08 -32.17 3.06
C GLN A 447 -7.06 -31.99 1.92
N THR A 448 -7.48 -31.33 0.83
CA THR A 448 -6.63 -31.07 -0.33
C THR A 448 -5.47 -30.15 0.02
N TYR A 449 -5.72 -29.10 0.80
CA TYR A 449 -4.70 -28.19 1.32
C TYR A 449 -3.58 -28.94 2.07
N VAL A 450 -3.95 -29.85 2.97
CA VAL A 450 -2.97 -30.64 3.74
C VAL A 450 -2.19 -31.59 2.83
N LEU A 451 -2.83 -32.24 1.86
CA LEU A 451 -2.13 -33.13 0.93
C LEU A 451 -1.10 -32.37 0.08
N HIS A 452 -1.46 -31.20 -0.45
CA HIS A 452 -0.53 -30.35 -1.19
C HIS A 452 0.68 -29.90 -0.36
N LEU A 453 0.48 -29.61 0.93
CA LEU A 453 1.57 -29.24 1.83
C LEU A 453 2.50 -30.41 2.16
N LEU A 454 1.93 -31.57 2.50
CA LEU A 454 2.71 -32.71 2.99
C LEU A 454 3.37 -33.51 1.87
N PHE A 455 2.73 -33.59 0.70
CA PHE A 455 3.15 -34.41 -0.44
C PHE A 455 3.21 -33.57 -1.72
N PRO A 456 4.09 -32.55 -1.78
CA PRO A 456 4.24 -31.73 -2.96
C PRO A 456 4.68 -32.59 -4.15
N ASN A 457 4.02 -32.43 -5.30
CA ASN A 457 4.28 -33.13 -6.57
C ASN A 457 3.81 -34.60 -6.64
N GLN A 458 2.88 -35.03 -5.79
CA GLN A 458 2.18 -36.32 -5.94
C GLN A 458 0.75 -36.10 -6.41
N ASP A 459 0.22 -37.01 -7.24
CA ASP A 459 -1.20 -37.00 -7.61
C ASP A 459 -2.05 -37.34 -6.40
N ILE A 460 -2.85 -36.36 -5.97
CA ILE A 460 -3.72 -36.43 -4.79
C ILE A 460 -4.71 -37.59 -4.90
N THR A 461 -5.27 -37.81 -6.09
CA THR A 461 -6.34 -38.81 -6.30
C THR A 461 -5.83 -40.23 -6.12
N SER A 462 -4.55 -40.46 -6.41
CA SER A 462 -3.87 -41.73 -6.20
C SER A 462 -3.32 -41.91 -4.79
N ASN A 463 -3.48 -40.91 -3.90
CA ASN A 463 -2.84 -40.93 -2.59
C ASN A 463 -3.44 -42.03 -1.70
N PRO A 464 -2.63 -42.98 -1.19
CA PRO A 464 -3.11 -44.07 -0.34
C PRO A 464 -3.77 -43.63 0.99
N LEU A 465 -3.62 -42.36 1.38
CA LEU A 465 -4.27 -41.78 2.55
C LEU A 465 -5.78 -41.52 2.32
N LEU A 466 -6.20 -41.42 1.05
CA LEU A 466 -7.60 -41.24 0.63
C LEU A 466 -8.32 -42.58 0.40
N HIS A 467 -7.59 -43.60 -0.05
CA HIS A 467 -8.15 -44.91 -0.41
C HIS A 467 -7.54 -46.04 0.45
N TYR A 468 -8.36 -46.70 1.27
CA TYR A 468 -7.97 -47.96 1.91
C TYR A 468 -8.33 -49.11 0.96
N SER A 469 -7.32 -49.80 0.40
CA SER A 469 -7.52 -50.98 -0.46
C SER A 469 -8.32 -52.06 0.28
N GLU A 470 -9.26 -52.68 -0.42
CA GLU A 470 -10.20 -53.69 0.07
C GLU A 470 -9.46 -54.88 0.75
N ILE A 471 -9.45 -54.87 2.08
CA ILE A 471 -9.03 -56.00 2.92
C ILE A 471 -10.30 -56.67 3.45
N THR A 472 -10.41 -58.00 3.31
CA THR A 472 -11.55 -58.82 3.80
C THR A 472 -11.93 -58.50 5.25
N ASP A 473 -13.24 -58.50 5.55
CA ASP A 473 -13.82 -57.99 6.81
C ASP A 473 -13.19 -58.53 8.11
N ALA A 474 -12.76 -59.80 8.14
CA ALA A 474 -12.12 -60.39 9.33
C ALA A 474 -10.65 -59.94 9.53
N LYS A 475 -9.92 -59.69 8.44
CA LYS A 475 -8.53 -59.14 8.47
C LYS A 475 -8.55 -57.67 8.87
N LYS A 476 -9.59 -56.94 8.50
CA LYS A 476 -9.80 -55.52 8.85
C LYS A 476 -9.89 -55.29 10.36
N THR A 477 -10.64 -56.12 11.10
CA THR A 477 -10.84 -55.95 12.56
C THR A 477 -9.55 -56.19 13.38
N LYS A 478 -8.71 -57.16 12.99
CA LYS A 478 -7.46 -57.46 13.72
C LYS A 478 -6.35 -56.44 13.44
N ILE A 479 -6.19 -56.00 12.18
CA ILE A 479 -5.30 -54.89 11.83
C ILE A 479 -5.78 -53.61 12.55
N GLN A 480 -7.09 -53.40 12.65
CA GLN A 480 -7.65 -52.26 13.38
C GLN A 480 -7.25 -52.29 14.86
N ASN A 481 -7.39 -53.42 15.55
CA ASN A 481 -6.97 -53.55 16.95
C ASN A 481 -5.45 -53.29 17.15
N SER A 482 -4.61 -53.74 16.21
CA SER A 482 -3.16 -53.52 16.26
C SER A 482 -2.82 -52.05 16.02
N MET A 483 -3.48 -51.41 15.06
CA MET A 483 -3.33 -49.98 14.78
C MET A 483 -3.88 -49.11 15.91
N GLU A 484 -4.93 -49.51 16.63
CA GLU A 484 -5.43 -48.80 17.82
C GLU A 484 -4.42 -48.84 18.99
N LYS A 485 -3.74 -49.99 19.19
CA LYS A 485 -2.65 -50.10 20.16
C LYS A 485 -1.45 -49.24 19.74
N PHE A 486 -1.09 -49.25 18.46
CA PHE A 486 -0.04 -48.38 17.91
C PHE A 486 -0.40 -46.89 18.03
N GLU A 487 -1.67 -46.52 17.79
CA GLU A 487 -2.19 -45.17 18.00
C GLU A 487 -2.10 -44.77 19.48
N THR A 488 -2.39 -45.69 20.41
CA THR A 488 -2.28 -45.42 21.86
C THR A 488 -0.83 -45.17 22.29
N LEU A 489 0.14 -45.85 21.65
CA LEU A 489 1.56 -45.56 21.82
C LEU A 489 1.93 -44.15 21.32
N LEU A 490 1.45 -43.79 20.14
CA LEU A 490 1.69 -42.48 19.54
C LEU A 490 0.92 -41.34 20.24
N SER A 491 -0.25 -41.63 20.81
CA SER A 491 -1.18 -40.64 21.39
C SER A 491 -1.00 -40.40 22.89
N ASN A 492 0.04 -40.99 23.51
CA ASN A 492 0.39 -40.65 24.87
C ASN A 492 0.65 -39.14 24.95
N LYS A 493 0.23 -38.47 26.05
CA LYS A 493 0.28 -37.00 26.30
C LYS A 493 1.62 -36.32 25.99
N LEU A 494 2.66 -37.10 25.73
CA LEU A 494 3.96 -36.70 25.22
C LEU A 494 3.97 -36.25 23.76
N PHE A 495 3.03 -36.58 22.86
CA PHE A 495 3.20 -36.32 21.41
C PHE A 495 3.14 -34.84 20.99
N LEU A 496 2.27 -34.03 21.60
CA LEU A 496 2.29 -32.56 21.39
C LEU A 496 3.48 -31.90 22.12
N LYS A 497 3.87 -32.45 23.27
CA LYS A 497 5.16 -32.12 23.90
C LYS A 497 6.34 -32.62 23.06
N LEU A 498 6.17 -33.60 22.18
CA LEU A 498 7.25 -34.26 21.45
C LEU A 498 7.80 -33.30 20.41
N VAL A 499 6.95 -32.62 19.63
CA VAL A 499 7.42 -31.60 18.68
C VAL A 499 8.19 -30.51 19.39
N HIS A 500 7.64 -30.02 20.50
CA HIS A 500 8.30 -29.03 21.35
C HIS A 500 9.63 -29.57 21.92
N CYS A 501 9.66 -30.77 22.49
CA CYS A 501 10.83 -31.40 23.09
C CYS A 501 11.90 -31.75 22.05
N LEU A 502 11.51 -32.26 20.89
CA LEU A 502 12.39 -32.55 19.76
C LEU A 502 12.98 -31.25 19.21
N LEU A 503 12.19 -30.17 19.13
CA LEU A 503 12.67 -28.86 18.71
C LEU A 503 13.64 -28.27 19.74
N VAL A 504 13.31 -28.34 21.04
CA VAL A 504 14.21 -27.95 22.14
C VAL A 504 15.52 -28.72 22.04
N ASP A 505 15.46 -30.03 21.82
CA ASP A 505 16.63 -30.88 21.77
C ASP A 505 17.46 -30.68 20.50
N LEU A 506 16.81 -30.44 19.37
CA LEU A 506 17.45 -30.03 18.12
C LEU A 506 18.19 -28.71 18.29
N ILE A 507 17.57 -27.70 18.90
CA ILE A 507 18.19 -26.40 19.19
C ILE A 507 19.38 -26.62 20.13
N ARG A 508 19.20 -27.35 21.24
CA ARG A 508 20.27 -27.68 22.21
C ARG A 508 21.44 -28.42 21.58
N THR A 509 21.19 -29.34 20.66
CA THR A 509 22.25 -30.10 19.98
C THR A 509 22.95 -29.25 18.93
N SER A 510 22.21 -28.35 18.27
CA SER A 510 22.75 -27.45 17.26
C SER A 510 23.58 -26.31 17.85
N THR A 511 23.25 -25.83 19.06
CA THR A 511 24.08 -24.87 19.81
C THR A 511 25.48 -25.40 20.10
N LYS A 512 25.63 -26.72 20.28
CA LYS A 512 26.93 -27.37 20.47
C LYS A 512 27.74 -27.56 19.19
N LYS A 513 27.10 -27.59 18.01
CA LYS A 513 27.75 -27.91 16.71
C LYS A 513 27.93 -26.69 15.81
N ASN A 514 26.82 -26.10 15.34
CA ASN A 514 26.81 -24.90 14.49
C ASN A 514 25.41 -24.28 14.46
N HIS A 515 25.15 -23.34 15.37
CA HIS A 515 23.83 -22.74 15.53
C HIS A 515 23.53 -21.66 14.47
N LYS A 516 24.55 -21.11 13.78
CA LYS A 516 24.36 -20.01 12.81
C LYS A 516 23.57 -20.41 11.56
N ASN A 517 23.55 -21.71 11.22
CA ASN A 517 22.86 -22.24 10.04
C ASN A 517 21.57 -23.00 10.36
N LEU A 518 21.10 -22.94 11.62
CA LEU A 518 19.87 -23.62 12.01
C LEU A 518 18.68 -23.11 11.17
N PHE A 519 17.78 -24.02 10.77
CA PHE A 519 16.60 -23.78 9.92
C PHE A 519 16.86 -23.49 8.42
N ARG A 520 18.12 -23.32 7.98
CA ARG A 520 18.44 -23.14 6.55
C ARG A 520 18.24 -24.37 5.69
N ARG A 521 18.20 -25.56 6.29
CA ARG A 521 17.94 -26.84 5.60
C ARG A 521 16.97 -27.67 6.42
N LEU A 522 16.09 -28.39 5.74
CA LEU A 522 15.09 -29.28 6.35
C LEU A 522 15.61 -30.73 6.38
N ASP A 523 16.79 -30.91 6.98
CA ASP A 523 17.52 -32.18 6.99
C ASP A 523 17.05 -33.12 8.12
N SER A 524 16.26 -32.61 9.07
CA SER A 524 15.69 -33.41 10.17
C SER A 524 14.18 -33.54 10.09
N ILE A 525 13.66 -34.67 10.57
CA ILE A 525 12.22 -34.93 10.71
C ILE A 525 11.57 -33.85 11.57
N THR A 526 12.22 -33.46 12.68
CA THR A 526 11.76 -32.40 13.59
C THR A 526 11.50 -31.08 12.85
N MET A 527 12.42 -30.64 12.00
CA MET A 527 12.25 -29.38 11.25
C MET A 527 11.13 -29.47 10.23
N ARG A 528 11.00 -30.59 9.52
CA ARG A 528 9.90 -30.81 8.57
C ARG A 528 8.56 -30.82 9.28
N LEU A 529 8.47 -31.52 10.39
CA LEU A 529 7.26 -31.61 11.19
C LEU A 529 6.87 -30.25 11.78
N MET A 530 7.85 -29.45 12.24
CA MET A 530 7.64 -28.07 12.68
C MET A 530 7.05 -27.18 11.58
N VAL A 531 7.64 -27.21 10.36
CA VAL A 531 7.14 -26.41 9.24
C VAL A 531 5.74 -26.84 8.84
N ASN A 532 5.50 -28.14 8.73
CA ASN A 532 4.18 -28.70 8.43
C ASN A 532 3.16 -28.27 9.49
N TRP A 533 3.52 -28.36 10.78
CA TRP A 533 2.66 -27.94 11.87
C TRP A 533 2.30 -26.44 11.78
N LEU A 534 3.27 -25.57 11.56
CA LEU A 534 3.02 -24.14 11.36
C LEU A 534 2.12 -23.89 10.14
N GLN A 535 2.37 -24.53 9.00
CA GLN A 535 1.59 -24.35 7.78
C GLN A 535 0.16 -24.88 7.92
N THR A 536 -0.04 -26.04 8.54
CA THR A 536 -1.40 -26.59 8.79
C THR A 536 -2.22 -25.71 9.74
N GLY A 537 -1.58 -25.09 10.72
CA GLY A 537 -2.21 -24.15 11.65
C GLY A 537 -2.61 -22.80 11.03
N LEU A 538 -2.12 -22.48 9.82
CA LEU A 538 -2.39 -21.20 9.17
C LEU A 538 -3.71 -21.14 8.41
N TYR A 539 -4.34 -22.28 8.12
CA TYR A 539 -5.46 -22.35 7.20
C TYR A 539 -6.62 -21.40 7.58
N LYS A 540 -6.95 -21.29 8.87
CA LYS A 540 -7.97 -20.35 9.39
C LYS A 540 -7.60 -18.88 9.15
N GLN A 541 -6.33 -18.51 9.32
CA GLN A 541 -5.81 -17.16 9.04
C GLN A 541 -5.78 -16.88 7.53
N LEU A 542 -5.34 -17.86 6.74
CA LEU A 542 -5.27 -17.76 5.28
C LEU A 542 -6.66 -17.50 4.68
N LYS A 543 -7.70 -18.18 5.17
CA LYS A 543 -9.08 -17.94 4.73
C LYS A 543 -9.65 -16.57 5.11
N SER A 544 -9.22 -15.99 6.23
CA SER A 544 -9.82 -14.78 6.79
C SER A 544 -9.11 -13.48 6.40
N HIS A 545 -7.79 -13.51 6.19
CA HIS A 545 -6.98 -12.30 5.99
C HIS A 545 -6.07 -12.39 4.76
N SER A 546 -5.03 -13.23 4.80
CA SER A 546 -3.93 -13.20 3.82
C SER A 546 -4.25 -13.86 2.48
N GLY A 547 -5.24 -14.77 2.42
CA GLY A 547 -5.57 -15.52 1.21
C GLY A 547 -6.08 -14.65 0.07
N MET A 548 -6.85 -13.59 0.35
CA MET A 548 -7.30 -12.67 -0.70
C MET A 548 -6.12 -11.95 -1.36
N GLN A 549 -5.12 -11.51 -0.58
CA GLN A 549 -3.94 -10.82 -1.12
C GLN A 549 -3.10 -11.76 -1.99
N LEU A 550 -2.85 -12.99 -1.52
CA LEU A 550 -2.14 -14.01 -2.28
C LEU A 550 -2.85 -14.37 -3.60
N PHE A 551 -4.18 -14.52 -3.56
CA PHE A 551 -4.97 -14.81 -4.76
C PHE A 551 -4.92 -13.66 -5.76
N MET A 552 -5.06 -12.43 -5.28
CA MET A 552 -5.00 -11.23 -6.13
C MET A 552 -3.61 -11.04 -6.75
N LEU A 553 -2.53 -11.39 -6.03
CA LEU A 553 -1.18 -11.38 -6.60
C LEU A 553 -1.06 -12.38 -7.75
N TYR A 554 -1.45 -13.63 -7.52
CA TYR A 554 -1.47 -14.67 -8.56
C TYR A 554 -2.26 -14.24 -9.78
N LYS A 555 -3.50 -13.76 -9.58
CA LYS A 555 -4.37 -13.33 -10.68
C LYS A 555 -3.84 -12.11 -11.42
N ALA A 556 -3.21 -11.17 -10.72
CA ALA A 556 -2.55 -10.04 -11.36
C ALA A 556 -1.39 -10.50 -12.26
N VAL A 557 -0.52 -11.38 -11.76
CA VAL A 557 0.59 -11.95 -12.52
C VAL A 557 0.07 -12.70 -13.76
N GLN A 558 -0.91 -13.60 -13.58
CA GLN A 558 -1.52 -14.33 -14.69
C GLN A 558 -2.09 -13.38 -15.75
N THR A 559 -2.95 -12.44 -15.34
CA THR A 559 -3.62 -11.51 -16.25
C THR A 559 -2.62 -10.65 -17.03
N ILE A 560 -1.62 -10.07 -16.34
CA ILE A 560 -0.64 -9.18 -16.98
C ILE A 560 0.25 -9.92 -17.97
N ILE A 561 0.59 -11.17 -17.70
CA ILE A 561 1.39 -11.99 -18.63
C ILE A 561 0.56 -12.36 -19.87
N GLU A 562 -0.67 -12.85 -19.68
CA GLU A 562 -1.57 -13.32 -20.75
C GLU A 562 -2.16 -12.19 -21.62
N MET A 563 -2.05 -10.92 -21.18
CA MET A 563 -2.37 -9.73 -21.97
C MET A 563 -1.41 -9.50 -23.15
N ALA A 564 -0.30 -10.25 -23.23
CA ALA A 564 0.67 -10.17 -24.31
C ALA A 564 0.99 -11.58 -24.86
N PRO A 565 1.64 -11.70 -26.03
CA PRO A 565 1.92 -13.00 -26.64
C PRO A 565 2.70 -13.92 -25.70
N VAL A 566 2.24 -15.17 -25.62
CA VAL A 566 2.87 -16.27 -24.89
C VAL A 566 3.10 -17.41 -25.86
N ASP A 567 4.32 -17.91 -25.93
CA ASP A 567 4.64 -19.10 -26.70
C ASP A 567 4.05 -20.34 -26.00
N ALA A 568 3.32 -21.15 -26.75
CA ALA A 568 2.56 -22.27 -26.20
C ALA A 568 3.44 -23.47 -25.82
N LEU A 569 4.66 -23.55 -26.37
CA LEU A 569 5.56 -24.68 -26.21
C LEU A 569 6.67 -24.36 -25.20
N THR A 570 7.32 -23.19 -25.32
CA THR A 570 8.42 -22.80 -24.43
C THR A 570 7.95 -22.09 -23.16
N ALA A 571 6.68 -21.69 -23.12
CA ALA A 571 6.11 -20.83 -22.09
C ALA A 571 6.83 -19.47 -21.95
N ASN A 572 7.48 -19.00 -23.03
CA ASN A 572 8.11 -17.69 -23.04
C ASN A 572 7.05 -16.63 -23.33
N SER A 573 7.08 -15.50 -22.64
CA SER A 573 6.10 -14.44 -22.79
C SER A 573 6.72 -13.08 -23.05
N LYS A 574 5.95 -12.20 -23.68
CA LYS A 574 6.38 -10.81 -23.92
C LYS A 574 6.37 -9.99 -22.63
N ASN A 575 5.37 -10.20 -21.77
CA ASN A 575 5.27 -9.61 -20.45
C ASN A 575 5.74 -10.65 -19.43
N THR A 576 6.81 -10.37 -18.72
CA THR A 576 7.35 -11.22 -17.65
C THR A 576 8.30 -10.41 -16.79
N ILE A 577 8.59 -10.88 -15.58
CA ILE A 577 9.71 -10.40 -14.75
C ILE A 577 10.87 -11.42 -14.71
N ALA A 578 10.68 -12.59 -15.32
CA ALA A 578 11.69 -13.63 -15.53
C ALA A 578 12.39 -13.43 -16.88
N GLU A 579 13.66 -13.04 -16.85
CA GLU A 579 14.48 -12.83 -18.05
C GLU A 579 14.59 -14.10 -18.90
N GLU A 580 14.72 -15.24 -18.25
CA GLU A 580 14.85 -16.56 -18.88
C GLU A 580 13.60 -16.98 -19.66
N LYS A 581 12.43 -16.41 -19.31
CA LYS A 581 11.16 -16.61 -20.01
C LYS A 581 10.78 -15.45 -20.93
N LEU A 582 11.63 -14.46 -21.10
CA LEU A 582 11.32 -13.30 -21.92
C LEU A 582 11.41 -13.63 -23.41
N LEU A 583 10.35 -13.33 -24.17
CA LEU A 583 10.40 -13.38 -25.63
C LEU A 583 11.35 -12.32 -26.18
N LYS A 584 12.51 -12.77 -26.67
CA LYS A 584 13.59 -11.94 -27.24
C LYS A 584 13.35 -11.53 -28.70
N MET A 585 12.10 -11.59 -29.16
CA MET A 585 11.72 -11.21 -30.52
C MET A 585 10.61 -10.15 -30.52
N ARG A 586 10.45 -9.44 -31.64
CA ARG A 586 9.31 -8.54 -31.88
C ARG A 586 8.21 -9.34 -32.55
N ILE A 587 7.07 -9.46 -31.86
CA ILE A 587 5.89 -10.17 -32.34
C ILE A 587 4.76 -9.15 -32.48
N GLU A 588 4.36 -8.92 -33.72
CA GLU A 588 3.19 -8.11 -34.06
C GLU A 588 1.93 -8.92 -33.77
N HIS A 589 1.06 -8.37 -32.95
CA HIS A 589 -0.20 -8.98 -32.53
C HIS A 589 -1.28 -7.91 -32.38
N GLN A 590 -2.53 -8.34 -32.49
CA GLN A 590 -3.72 -7.55 -32.29
C GLN A 590 -4.61 -8.23 -31.25
N THR A 591 -5.18 -7.45 -30.34
CA THR A 591 -6.22 -7.94 -29.43
C THR A 591 -7.55 -7.93 -30.17
N ILE A 592 -8.22 -9.08 -30.20
CA ILE A 592 -9.54 -9.26 -30.80
C ILE A 592 -10.52 -9.77 -29.73
N THR A 593 -11.77 -9.35 -29.82
CA THR A 593 -12.86 -9.79 -28.95
C THR A 593 -13.69 -10.82 -29.70
N LEU A 594 -13.83 -12.02 -29.16
CA LEU A 594 -14.67 -13.07 -29.71
C LEU A 594 -16.02 -13.09 -28.97
N GLN A 595 -17.10 -13.33 -29.70
CA GLN A 595 -18.42 -13.58 -29.10
C GLN A 595 -18.63 -15.10 -29.03
N ILE A 596 -18.52 -15.66 -27.82
CA ILE A 596 -18.56 -17.11 -27.62
C ILE A 596 -19.95 -17.58 -27.20
N ASP A 597 -20.46 -18.57 -27.92
CA ASP A 597 -21.69 -19.32 -27.63
C ASP A 597 -21.32 -20.63 -26.94
N LEU A 598 -21.87 -20.90 -25.77
CA LEU A 598 -21.68 -22.20 -25.12
C LEU A 598 -22.63 -23.22 -25.75
N ASN A 599 -22.10 -24.35 -26.22
CA ASN A 599 -22.88 -25.44 -26.83
C ASN A 599 -23.76 -25.00 -28.03
N GLY A 600 -23.35 -23.93 -28.72
CA GLY A 600 -24.08 -23.41 -29.87
C GLY A 600 -25.44 -22.79 -29.54
N ASN A 601 -25.71 -22.49 -28.26
CA ASN A 601 -26.90 -21.78 -27.84
C ASN A 601 -26.76 -20.27 -28.12
N SER A 602 -27.54 -19.76 -29.08
CA SER A 602 -27.46 -18.36 -29.54
C SER A 602 -28.02 -17.32 -28.56
N ASP A 603 -28.61 -17.73 -27.44
CA ASP A 603 -29.27 -16.82 -26.50
C ASP A 603 -28.32 -16.16 -25.50
N GLN A 604 -27.10 -16.70 -25.32
CA GLN A 604 -26.12 -16.18 -24.37
C GLN A 604 -24.72 -16.07 -24.98
N HIS A 605 -24.25 -14.83 -25.14
CA HIS A 605 -22.94 -14.52 -25.71
C HIS A 605 -21.96 -14.05 -24.64
N TYR A 606 -20.76 -14.64 -24.63
CA TYR A 606 -19.66 -14.22 -23.76
C TYR A 606 -18.59 -13.49 -24.57
N PRO A 607 -18.34 -12.19 -24.31
CA PRO A 607 -17.25 -11.47 -24.95
C PRO A 607 -15.91 -11.89 -24.32
N VAL A 608 -15.02 -12.48 -25.12
CA VAL A 608 -13.69 -12.96 -24.70
C VAL A 608 -12.61 -12.23 -25.46
N LYS A 609 -11.71 -11.53 -24.76
CA LYS A 609 -10.55 -10.87 -25.37
C LYS A 609 -9.40 -11.87 -25.53
N VAL A 610 -8.91 -12.03 -26.75
CA VAL A 610 -7.80 -12.91 -27.12
C VAL A 610 -6.83 -12.19 -28.05
N LEU A 611 -5.67 -12.78 -28.32
CA LEU A 611 -4.71 -12.28 -29.29
C LEU A 611 -4.83 -13.06 -30.60
N ASP A 612 -4.65 -12.38 -31.73
CA ASP A 612 -4.62 -13.03 -33.05
C ASP A 612 -3.50 -14.09 -33.17
N CYS A 613 -2.42 -13.92 -32.42
CA CYS A 613 -1.32 -14.86 -32.29
C CYS A 613 -1.51 -15.92 -31.20
N ASP A 614 -2.68 -16.03 -30.56
CA ASP A 614 -2.95 -17.14 -29.65
C ASP A 614 -3.21 -18.43 -30.46
N THR A 615 -2.66 -19.56 -29.98
CA THR A 615 -3.03 -20.90 -30.47
C THR A 615 -4.48 -21.22 -30.13
N ILE A 616 -5.08 -22.18 -30.84
CA ILE A 616 -6.48 -22.57 -30.57
C ILE A 616 -6.64 -23.11 -29.15
N SER A 617 -5.67 -23.84 -28.61
CA SER A 617 -5.67 -24.25 -27.20
C SER A 617 -5.60 -23.09 -26.21
N GLN A 618 -4.80 -22.05 -26.48
CA GLN A 618 -4.78 -20.84 -25.66
C GLN A 618 -6.10 -20.06 -25.72
N VAL A 619 -6.74 -20.03 -26.90
CA VAL A 619 -8.07 -19.41 -27.07
C VAL A 619 -9.12 -20.16 -26.27
N LYS A 620 -9.14 -21.50 -26.31
CA LYS A 620 -10.04 -22.34 -25.49
C LYS A 620 -9.85 -22.06 -23.99
N GLN A 621 -8.61 -21.95 -23.52
CA GLN A 621 -8.30 -21.60 -22.13
C GLN A 621 -8.87 -20.23 -21.74
N LYS A 622 -8.65 -19.20 -22.57
CA LYS A 622 -9.18 -17.85 -22.34
C LYS A 622 -10.71 -17.81 -22.37
N CYS A 623 -11.34 -18.60 -23.24
CA CYS A 623 -12.80 -18.75 -23.25
C CYS A 623 -13.30 -19.38 -21.95
N CYS A 624 -12.68 -20.47 -21.51
CA CYS A 624 -13.03 -21.13 -20.26
C CYS A 624 -12.84 -20.20 -19.05
N ALA A 625 -11.72 -19.48 -19.00
CA ALA A 625 -11.45 -18.52 -17.92
C ALA A 625 -12.52 -17.43 -17.82
N GLN A 626 -13.11 -17.00 -18.94
CA GLN A 626 -14.16 -15.98 -18.96
C GLN A 626 -15.56 -16.54 -18.66
N ILE A 627 -15.91 -17.69 -19.24
CA ILE A 627 -17.21 -18.35 -19.06
C ILE A 627 -17.35 -18.87 -17.63
N TYR A 628 -16.29 -19.51 -17.13
CA TYR A 628 -16.22 -20.13 -15.81
C TYR A 628 -15.48 -19.27 -14.79
N LYS A 629 -15.44 -17.94 -14.98
CA LYS A 629 -14.67 -16.98 -14.15
C LYS A 629 -14.91 -17.07 -12.63
N ASN A 630 -16.03 -17.66 -12.22
CA ASN A 630 -16.47 -17.80 -10.84
C ASN A 630 -16.49 -19.27 -10.35
N LYS A 631 -15.90 -20.19 -11.11
CA LYS A 631 -15.83 -21.61 -10.78
C LYS A 631 -14.42 -22.01 -10.38
N PRO A 632 -14.26 -22.97 -9.46
CA PRO A 632 -12.97 -23.54 -9.13
C PRO A 632 -12.39 -24.31 -10.33
N ALA A 633 -11.07 -24.46 -10.42
CA ALA A 633 -10.43 -25.10 -11.57
C ALA A 633 -10.86 -26.56 -11.77
N SER A 634 -11.15 -27.29 -10.69
CA SER A 634 -11.73 -28.64 -10.74
C SER A 634 -13.07 -28.76 -11.47
N GLU A 635 -13.83 -27.67 -11.59
CA GLU A 635 -15.11 -27.63 -12.34
C GLU A 635 -14.94 -27.12 -13.78
N ILE A 636 -13.73 -26.74 -14.19
CA ILE A 636 -13.46 -26.22 -15.54
C ILE A 636 -13.13 -27.40 -16.47
N PRO A 637 -13.82 -27.53 -17.62
CA PRO A 637 -13.54 -28.59 -18.59
C PRO A 637 -12.10 -28.54 -19.12
N HIS A 638 -11.52 -29.70 -19.38
CA HIS A 638 -10.17 -29.78 -19.94
C HIS A 638 -10.16 -29.34 -21.42
N ASN A 639 -9.04 -28.78 -21.89
CA ASN A 639 -8.89 -28.33 -23.28
C ASN A 639 -9.22 -29.41 -24.31
N ASP A 640 -8.95 -30.68 -23.99
CA ASP A 640 -9.15 -31.80 -24.90
C ASP A 640 -10.62 -32.20 -25.06
N GLU A 641 -11.46 -31.88 -24.07
CA GLU A 641 -12.91 -32.11 -24.07
C GLU A 641 -13.66 -31.08 -24.91
N LEU A 642 -12.98 -30.00 -25.31
CA LEU A 642 -13.59 -28.86 -25.97
C LEU A 642 -13.15 -28.74 -27.43
N SER A 643 -14.10 -28.35 -28.25
CA SER A 643 -13.91 -27.96 -29.65
C SER A 643 -14.37 -26.53 -29.85
N LEU A 644 -13.62 -25.77 -30.65
CA LEU A 644 -13.92 -24.38 -30.96
C LEU A 644 -14.37 -24.28 -32.41
N GLU A 645 -15.62 -23.88 -32.62
CA GLU A 645 -16.21 -23.77 -33.94
C GLU A 645 -16.43 -22.31 -34.34
N TRP A 646 -15.88 -21.90 -35.48
CA TRP A 646 -16.15 -20.61 -36.07
C TRP A 646 -17.45 -20.63 -36.87
N GLN A 647 -18.40 -19.76 -36.51
CA GLN A 647 -19.77 -19.79 -37.06
C GLN A 647 -19.93 -18.95 -38.36
N GLU A 648 -18.93 -18.14 -38.74
CA GLU A 648 -19.04 -17.14 -39.83
C GLU A 648 -18.06 -17.38 -41.01
N GLY A 649 -17.59 -18.62 -41.19
CA GLY A 649 -16.67 -18.98 -42.28
C GLY A 649 -17.30 -18.82 -43.67
N ARG A 650 -16.49 -18.50 -44.70
CA ARG A 650 -16.93 -18.33 -46.11
C ARG A 650 -17.62 -19.57 -46.72
N SER A 651 -17.49 -20.73 -46.07
CA SER A 651 -18.01 -22.03 -46.52
C SER A 651 -18.95 -22.72 -45.51
N GLY A 652 -19.35 -22.04 -44.42
CA GLY A 652 -20.13 -22.63 -43.32
C GLY A 652 -19.37 -22.68 -41.98
N LYS A 653 -19.87 -23.48 -41.03
CA LYS A 653 -19.24 -23.71 -39.71
C LYS A 653 -17.89 -24.43 -39.89
N LEU A 654 -16.85 -23.98 -39.18
CA LEU A 654 -15.50 -24.56 -39.25
C LEU A 654 -14.95 -24.83 -37.85
N THR A 655 -14.59 -26.08 -37.54
CA THR A 655 -13.90 -26.43 -36.30
C THR A 655 -12.41 -26.09 -36.41
N LEU A 656 -11.91 -25.28 -35.47
CA LEU A 656 -10.52 -24.86 -35.42
C LEU A 656 -9.71 -25.84 -34.57
N ASN A 657 -8.52 -26.23 -35.04
CA ASN A 657 -7.59 -27.08 -34.31
C ASN A 657 -6.18 -26.47 -34.31
N ASP A 658 -5.34 -26.84 -33.33
CA ASP A 658 -3.95 -26.40 -33.26
C ASP A 658 -3.09 -26.94 -34.40
N ILE A 659 -3.44 -28.10 -34.96
CA ILE A 659 -2.81 -28.67 -36.14
C ILE A 659 -3.92 -29.24 -37.03
N ASP A 660 -3.89 -28.90 -38.31
CA ASP A 660 -4.80 -29.43 -39.31
C ASP A 660 -4.09 -29.60 -40.67
N THR A 661 -4.87 -29.89 -41.72
CA THR A 661 -4.35 -30.06 -43.08
C THR A 661 -3.78 -28.78 -43.70
N THR A 662 -4.09 -27.62 -43.12
CA THR A 662 -3.65 -26.31 -43.59
C THR A 662 -2.44 -25.76 -42.85
N SER A 663 -1.94 -26.45 -41.81
CA SER A 663 -0.82 -26.01 -40.99
C SER A 663 0.49 -25.83 -41.78
N ASP A 664 1.19 -24.73 -41.49
CA ASP A 664 2.48 -24.42 -42.12
C ASP A 664 3.57 -25.43 -41.71
N ARG A 665 4.19 -26.06 -42.71
CA ARG A 665 5.30 -27.00 -42.53
C ARG A 665 6.57 -26.43 -43.15
N ASN A 666 7.58 -26.13 -42.34
CA ASN A 666 8.84 -25.55 -42.80
C ASN A 666 10.03 -26.36 -42.27
N ASN A 667 10.90 -26.85 -43.15
CA ASN A 667 12.11 -27.62 -42.81
C ASN A 667 11.90 -28.79 -41.83
N GLY A 668 10.77 -29.50 -41.92
CA GLY A 668 10.45 -30.60 -40.99
C GLY A 668 9.90 -30.14 -39.62
N LEU A 669 9.60 -28.85 -39.46
CA LEU A 669 8.88 -28.30 -38.31
C LEU A 669 7.44 -27.93 -38.67
N ILE A 670 6.49 -28.18 -37.76
CA ILE A 670 5.06 -27.84 -37.93
C ILE A 670 4.71 -26.64 -37.04
N CYS A 671 4.17 -25.58 -37.64
CA CYS A 671 3.67 -24.41 -36.91
C CYS A 671 2.28 -24.71 -36.31
N LEU A 672 2.06 -24.35 -35.04
CA LEU A 672 0.73 -24.40 -34.44
C LEU A 672 -0.17 -23.33 -35.04
N ASN A 673 -1.39 -23.72 -35.43
CA ASN A 673 -2.37 -22.82 -36.00
C ASN A 673 -2.84 -21.81 -34.94
N THR A 674 -2.94 -20.55 -35.38
CA THR A 674 -3.39 -19.41 -34.57
C THR A 674 -4.66 -18.80 -35.14
N LEU A 675 -5.31 -17.87 -34.43
CA LEU A 675 -6.46 -17.15 -34.99
C LEU A 675 -6.10 -16.36 -36.26
N LYS A 676 -4.85 -15.88 -36.34
CA LYS A 676 -4.30 -15.22 -37.53
C LYS A 676 -4.16 -16.16 -38.72
N HIS A 677 -3.81 -17.44 -38.49
CA HIS A 677 -3.75 -18.48 -39.53
C HIS A 677 -5.10 -18.63 -40.23
N TYR A 678 -6.18 -18.73 -39.46
CA TYR A 678 -7.55 -18.85 -39.97
C TYR A 678 -8.17 -17.50 -40.42
N MET A 679 -7.42 -16.40 -40.33
CA MET A 679 -7.88 -15.04 -40.66
C MET A 679 -9.16 -14.61 -39.90
N VAL A 680 -9.27 -15.02 -38.64
CA VAL A 680 -10.40 -14.64 -37.76
C VAL A 680 -10.39 -13.14 -37.53
N LYS A 681 -11.57 -12.51 -37.58
CA LYS A 681 -11.75 -11.07 -37.39
C LYS A 681 -12.27 -10.74 -35.99
N ASP A 682 -12.11 -9.48 -35.60
CA ASP A 682 -12.69 -8.95 -34.37
C ASP A 682 -14.22 -9.06 -34.36
N ASN A 683 -14.79 -9.34 -33.19
CA ASN A 683 -16.21 -9.61 -32.92
C ASN A 683 -16.82 -10.77 -33.71
N CYS A 684 -16.01 -11.70 -34.23
CA CYS A 684 -16.53 -12.93 -34.83
C CYS A 684 -17.25 -13.82 -33.80
N ARG A 685 -18.31 -14.48 -34.27
CA ARG A 685 -19.05 -15.48 -33.50
C ARG A 685 -18.36 -16.83 -33.53
N MET A 686 -18.14 -17.41 -32.36
CA MET A 686 -17.63 -18.77 -32.20
C MET A 686 -18.52 -19.54 -31.24
N ALA A 687 -18.55 -20.86 -31.38
CA ALA A 687 -19.17 -21.75 -30.42
C ALA A 687 -18.10 -22.59 -29.73
N LEU A 688 -18.12 -22.61 -28.40
CA LEU A 688 -17.33 -23.53 -27.60
C LEU A 688 -18.23 -24.75 -27.29
N MET A 689 -17.89 -25.88 -27.90
CA MET A 689 -18.70 -27.10 -27.86
C MET A 689 -17.95 -28.17 -27.07
N TYR A 690 -18.65 -28.89 -26.18
CA TYR A 690 -18.14 -30.16 -25.70
C TYR A 690 -18.05 -31.14 -26.86
N LYS A 691 -16.89 -31.78 -27.01
CA LYS A 691 -16.78 -32.95 -27.89
C LYS A 691 -17.69 -34.00 -27.30
N HIS A 692 -18.80 -34.29 -27.98
CA HIS A 692 -19.59 -35.45 -27.63
C HIS A 692 -18.68 -36.67 -27.76
N ILE A 693 -18.47 -37.38 -26.66
CA ILE A 693 -18.17 -38.81 -26.75
C ILE A 693 -19.46 -39.39 -27.28
N ASP A 694 -19.51 -39.71 -28.58
CA ASP A 694 -20.72 -40.28 -29.16
C ASP A 694 -21.06 -41.57 -28.42
N GLU A 695 -22.13 -41.54 -27.62
CA GLU A 695 -22.79 -42.72 -27.05
C GLU A 695 -23.44 -43.59 -28.16
N GLU A 696 -23.30 -43.22 -29.44
CA GLU A 696 -23.86 -43.95 -30.58
C GLU A 696 -23.04 -45.18 -31.03
N ASP A 697 -21.81 -45.38 -30.55
CA ASP A 697 -21.09 -46.66 -30.72
C ASP A 697 -21.49 -47.73 -29.68
N VAL A 698 -22.40 -47.42 -28.75
CA VAL A 698 -22.90 -48.38 -27.73
C VAL A 698 -24.17 -49.11 -28.20
N TYR A 699 -24.82 -48.69 -29.28
CA TYR A 699 -26.06 -49.33 -29.78
C TYR A 699 -25.96 -50.02 -31.16
N ALA A 700 -24.76 -50.10 -31.76
CA ALA A 700 -24.56 -50.84 -33.01
C ALA A 700 -24.18 -52.33 -32.82
N ASN A 701 -24.17 -52.86 -31.60
CA ASN A 701 -23.97 -54.30 -31.34
C ASN A 701 -25.07 -54.89 -30.44
N SER A 702 -26.32 -54.76 -30.87
CA SER A 702 -27.44 -55.55 -30.33
C SER A 702 -28.19 -56.30 -31.44
N SER A 703 -27.47 -57.14 -32.18
CA SER A 703 -28.09 -58.34 -32.75
C SER A 703 -27.09 -59.47 -32.96
N GLY A 704 -27.30 -60.57 -32.23
CA GLY A 704 -26.85 -61.89 -32.66
C GLY A 704 -25.70 -62.54 -31.88
N GLY A 705 -26.05 -63.20 -30.75
CA GLY A 705 -25.71 -64.62 -30.58
C GLY A 705 -24.46 -65.00 -29.76
N ARG A 706 -24.76 -65.64 -28.63
CA ARG A 706 -24.09 -66.83 -28.05
C ARG A 706 -22.71 -66.68 -27.37
N THR A 707 -22.77 -66.83 -26.04
CA THR A 707 -21.97 -67.74 -25.19
C THR A 707 -20.46 -67.86 -25.47
N GLU A 708 -19.63 -67.39 -24.54
CA GLU A 708 -18.89 -68.24 -23.58
C GLU A 708 -17.95 -67.40 -22.70
N SER A 709 -17.70 -67.94 -21.50
CA SER A 709 -16.83 -67.45 -20.45
C SER A 709 -15.35 -67.40 -20.85
N VAL A 710 -14.63 -66.34 -20.45
CA VAL A 710 -13.17 -66.40 -20.28
C VAL A 710 -12.74 -65.64 -19.02
N THR A 711 -11.81 -66.27 -18.32
CA THR A 711 -11.25 -66.04 -16.99
C THR A 711 -10.21 -64.92 -16.93
N SER A 712 -9.89 -64.49 -15.70
CA SER A 712 -8.68 -63.73 -15.35
C SER A 712 -7.42 -64.42 -15.86
N GLU A 713 -6.89 -63.93 -16.98
CA GLU A 713 -5.50 -63.93 -17.44
C GLU A 713 -5.56 -63.60 -18.94
N ASP A 714 -5.64 -62.31 -19.30
CA ASP A 714 -5.29 -61.74 -20.63
C ASP A 714 -5.56 -60.21 -20.67
N ILE A 715 -4.93 -59.47 -19.74
CA ILE A 715 -4.66 -58.03 -19.94
C ILE A 715 -3.13 -57.87 -20.00
N GLN A 716 -2.57 -58.41 -21.07
CA GLN A 716 -1.33 -57.98 -21.68
C GLN A 716 -1.62 -57.94 -23.19
N LEU A 717 -1.35 -56.79 -23.82
CA LEU A 717 -1.56 -56.43 -25.24
C LEU A 717 -2.86 -55.66 -25.56
N LEU A 718 -2.84 -54.37 -25.23
CA LEU A 718 -3.27 -53.33 -26.19
C LEU A 718 -2.10 -52.34 -26.37
N VAL A 719 -1.06 -52.86 -27.04
CA VAL A 719 -0.12 -52.07 -27.83
C VAL A 719 -0.15 -52.65 -29.24
N SER A 720 -0.21 -51.74 -30.21
CA SER A 720 0.16 -51.84 -31.63
C SER A 720 -0.94 -51.98 -32.70
N GLY A 721 -0.84 -51.07 -33.67
CA GLY A 721 -1.54 -50.99 -34.95
C GLY A 721 -2.38 -49.71 -35.05
N SER A 722 -1.97 -48.60 -35.66
CA SER A 722 -1.02 -48.33 -36.77
C SER A 722 -0.81 -46.79 -36.81
N ASP A 723 0.34 -46.19 -37.02
CA ASP A 723 1.49 -46.59 -37.82
C ASP A 723 2.77 -46.00 -37.18
N GLU A 724 3.76 -46.86 -36.94
CA GLU A 724 5.16 -46.47 -37.06
C GLU A 724 5.45 -46.34 -38.57
N GLY A 725 5.23 -45.15 -39.11
CA GLY A 725 6.20 -44.62 -40.05
C GLY A 725 7.37 -44.11 -39.23
N GLU A 726 8.61 -44.39 -39.63
CA GLU A 726 9.77 -43.56 -39.26
C GLU A 726 9.55 -42.14 -39.78
N ASP A 727 8.64 -41.39 -39.17
CA ASP A 727 8.47 -39.97 -39.38
C ASP A 727 9.16 -39.32 -38.20
N THR A 728 10.39 -38.87 -38.45
CA THR A 728 11.11 -37.85 -37.67
C THR A 728 10.15 -37.05 -36.81
N GLU A 729 10.26 -37.17 -35.47
CA GLU A 729 9.42 -36.46 -34.51
C GLU A 729 9.36 -34.99 -34.92
N THR A 730 8.27 -34.61 -35.59
CA THR A 730 8.25 -33.44 -36.47
C THR A 730 8.15 -32.25 -35.54
N GLN A 731 9.28 -31.60 -35.30
CA GLN A 731 9.44 -30.64 -34.21
C GLN A 731 8.40 -29.51 -34.37
N LYS A 732 7.65 -29.20 -33.31
CA LYS A 732 6.59 -28.19 -33.36
C LYS A 732 7.13 -26.82 -32.96
N TRP A 733 6.53 -25.76 -33.49
CA TRP A 733 6.81 -24.39 -33.07
C TRP A 733 5.53 -23.54 -33.07
N HIS A 734 5.49 -22.48 -32.28
CA HIS A 734 4.37 -21.53 -32.24
C HIS A 734 4.84 -20.14 -32.64
N LEU A 735 5.57 -19.48 -31.74
CA LEU A 735 6.20 -18.20 -32.03
C LEU A 735 7.65 -18.48 -32.44
N PRO A 736 8.20 -17.76 -33.44
CA PRO A 736 9.56 -17.99 -33.86
C PRO A 736 10.50 -17.74 -32.68
N ASN A 737 11.38 -18.70 -32.40
CA ASN A 737 12.50 -18.57 -31.49
C ASN A 737 13.76 -18.82 -32.34
N LEU A 738 14.78 -17.96 -32.26
CA LEU A 738 15.99 -18.11 -33.07
C LEU A 738 16.60 -19.51 -32.87
N PRO A 739 16.95 -20.25 -33.95
CA PRO A 739 17.88 -21.36 -33.83
C PRO A 739 19.20 -20.84 -33.25
N ASP A 740 19.81 -21.60 -32.33
CA ASP A 740 21.01 -21.21 -31.58
C ASP A 740 22.23 -20.82 -32.44
N ASP A 741 22.21 -21.10 -33.75
CA ASP A 741 23.31 -20.88 -34.69
C ASP A 741 23.49 -19.43 -35.20
N ILE A 742 22.58 -18.49 -34.89
CA ILE A 742 22.71 -17.06 -35.29
C ILE A 742 23.05 -16.17 -34.08
N LYS A 743 23.97 -16.62 -33.22
CA LYS A 743 24.56 -15.80 -32.13
C LYS A 743 25.75 -14.94 -32.58
N SER A 744 26.08 -14.87 -33.87
CA SER A 744 27.13 -13.98 -34.37
C SER A 744 26.56 -12.70 -34.99
N ASN A 745 26.90 -11.56 -34.38
CA ASN A 745 26.98 -10.20 -34.95
C ASN A 745 25.89 -9.15 -34.63
N LYS A 746 24.95 -9.32 -33.68
CA LYS A 746 24.05 -8.21 -33.28
C LYS A 746 23.71 -8.13 -31.77
N GLU A 747 24.67 -8.37 -30.89
CA GLU A 747 24.40 -8.39 -29.43
C GLU A 747 24.39 -7.03 -28.72
N THR A 748 24.73 -5.91 -29.36
CA THR A 748 24.90 -4.64 -28.62
C THR A 748 23.67 -3.72 -28.56
N ASP A 749 22.65 -3.91 -29.40
CA ASP A 749 21.55 -2.92 -29.55
C ASP A 749 20.18 -3.42 -29.03
N PHE A 750 20.09 -4.68 -28.60
CA PHE A 750 18.83 -5.30 -28.19
C PHE A 750 18.64 -5.43 -26.67
N GLY A 751 19.69 -5.36 -25.86
CA GLY A 751 19.63 -5.55 -24.41
C GLY A 751 18.72 -4.55 -23.69
N ASP A 752 18.80 -3.26 -24.06
CA ASP A 752 18.04 -2.18 -23.43
C ASP A 752 16.52 -2.27 -23.69
N ILE A 753 16.12 -2.81 -24.85
CA ILE A 753 14.70 -2.98 -25.21
C ILE A 753 14.06 -4.07 -24.34
N PHE A 754 14.81 -5.13 -24.02
CA PHE A 754 14.31 -6.25 -23.22
C PHE A 754 14.24 -5.92 -21.74
N LEU A 755 15.23 -5.21 -21.20
CA LEU A 755 15.19 -4.69 -19.83
C LEU A 755 13.97 -3.79 -19.60
N ASN A 756 13.67 -2.89 -20.54
CA ASN A 756 12.50 -2.02 -20.46
C ASN A 756 11.17 -2.81 -20.38
N ARG A 757 11.06 -4.00 -21.00
CA ARG A 757 9.87 -4.85 -20.89
C ARG A 757 9.75 -5.42 -19.47
N LEU A 758 10.85 -5.94 -18.90
CA LEU A 758 10.86 -6.45 -17.53
C LEU A 758 10.48 -5.36 -16.52
N PHE A 759 11.04 -4.15 -16.66
CA PHE A 759 10.68 -3.00 -15.82
C PHE A 759 9.22 -2.61 -15.94
N HIS A 760 8.68 -2.60 -17.17
CA HIS A 760 7.27 -2.27 -17.40
C HIS A 760 6.33 -3.30 -16.76
N THR A 761 6.62 -4.60 -16.90
CA THR A 761 5.84 -5.66 -16.24
C THR A 761 5.93 -5.55 -14.72
N LYS A 762 7.13 -5.28 -14.16
CA LYS A 762 7.28 -5.05 -12.71
C LYS A 762 6.46 -3.85 -12.23
N LEU A 763 6.41 -2.76 -13.01
CA LEU A 763 5.64 -1.57 -12.66
C LEU A 763 4.13 -1.87 -12.61
N LEU A 764 3.60 -2.64 -13.57
CA LEU A 764 2.19 -3.08 -13.57
C LEU A 764 1.84 -3.93 -12.35
N LEU A 765 2.79 -4.71 -11.85
CA LEU A 765 2.61 -5.61 -10.70
C LEU A 765 2.84 -4.93 -9.34
N SER A 766 3.42 -3.73 -9.30
CA SER A 766 3.97 -3.14 -8.08
C SER A 766 2.94 -3.00 -6.95
N ASP A 767 1.73 -2.52 -7.25
CA ASP A 767 0.68 -2.33 -6.23
C ASP A 767 0.23 -3.65 -5.60
N TYR A 768 0.17 -4.72 -6.39
CA TYR A 768 -0.22 -6.06 -5.94
C TYR A 768 0.89 -6.73 -5.12
N ILE A 769 2.15 -6.54 -5.54
CA ILE A 769 3.32 -7.00 -4.78
C ILE A 769 3.36 -6.28 -3.43
N ASP A 770 3.21 -4.95 -3.42
CA ASP A 770 3.25 -4.11 -2.23
C ASP A 770 2.13 -4.49 -1.26
N SER A 771 0.89 -4.53 -1.74
CA SER A 771 -0.27 -4.92 -0.92
C SER A 771 -0.14 -6.32 -0.34
N THR A 772 0.47 -7.26 -1.07
CA THR A 772 0.67 -8.62 -0.58
C THR A 772 1.77 -8.66 0.47
N PHE A 773 2.93 -8.06 0.19
CA PHE A 773 4.07 -8.09 1.11
C PHE A 773 3.74 -7.35 2.41
N GLU A 774 3.10 -6.19 2.35
CA GLU A 774 2.66 -5.45 3.53
C GLU A 774 1.65 -6.24 4.35
N GLY A 775 0.69 -6.92 3.69
CA GLY A 775 -0.27 -7.78 4.38
C GLY A 775 0.34 -9.02 5.03
N LEU A 776 1.41 -9.58 4.45
CA LEU A 776 2.19 -10.65 5.08
C LEU A 776 3.14 -10.16 6.19
N ILE A 777 3.41 -8.85 6.28
CA ILE A 777 4.27 -8.20 7.28
C ILE A 777 3.42 -7.40 8.30
N ASP A 778 2.15 -7.80 8.49
CA ASP A 778 1.29 -7.24 9.51
C ASP A 778 1.34 -8.08 10.79
N SER A 779 1.86 -7.49 11.88
CA SER A 779 2.00 -8.16 13.17
C SER A 779 0.65 -8.42 13.85
N GLN A 780 -0.41 -7.68 13.51
CA GLN A 780 -1.73 -7.79 14.14
C GLN A 780 -2.55 -8.97 13.60
N SER A 781 -2.30 -9.38 12.36
CA SER A 781 -3.02 -10.48 11.70
C SER A 781 -2.36 -11.85 11.87
N LEU A 782 -1.27 -11.96 12.65
CA LEU A 782 -0.56 -13.22 12.88
C LEU A 782 -1.38 -14.24 13.68
N SER A 783 -1.45 -15.47 13.16
CA SER A 783 -2.05 -16.60 13.88
C SER A 783 -1.28 -16.93 15.16
N ILE A 784 -2.03 -17.39 16.16
CA ILE A 784 -1.51 -17.80 17.46
C ILE A 784 -0.35 -18.83 17.34
N PRO A 785 -0.39 -19.85 16.46
CA PRO A 785 0.73 -20.78 16.29
C PRO A 785 2.04 -20.10 15.85
N ILE A 786 1.98 -19.15 14.92
CA ILE A 786 3.17 -18.40 14.48
C ILE A 786 3.68 -17.50 15.61
N ARG A 787 2.78 -16.72 16.24
CA ARG A 787 3.18 -15.81 17.33
C ARG A 787 3.86 -16.58 18.46
N TYR A 788 3.23 -17.67 18.91
CA TYR A 788 3.77 -18.54 19.94
C TYR A 788 5.14 -19.11 19.54
N PHE A 789 5.30 -19.56 18.30
CA PHE A 789 6.58 -20.07 17.80
C PHE A 789 7.68 -19.00 17.78
N LEU A 790 7.37 -17.77 17.35
CA LEU A 790 8.32 -16.65 17.38
C LEU A 790 8.73 -16.29 18.82
N CYS A 791 7.78 -16.24 19.75
CA CYS A 791 8.05 -16.03 21.18
C CYS A 791 8.89 -17.17 21.79
N MET A 792 8.66 -18.41 21.35
CA MET A 792 9.45 -19.56 21.76
C MET A 792 10.91 -19.45 21.28
N LEU A 793 11.14 -18.99 20.05
CA LEU A 793 12.49 -18.71 19.56
C LEU A 793 13.19 -17.63 20.41
N ASP A 794 12.47 -16.58 20.82
CA ASP A 794 13.00 -15.56 21.73
C ASP A 794 13.41 -16.13 23.08
N LYS A 795 12.57 -17.00 23.64
CA LYS A 795 12.88 -17.70 24.90
C LYS A 795 14.14 -18.54 24.77
N PHE A 796 14.30 -19.30 23.67
CA PHE A 796 15.53 -20.05 23.43
C PHE A 796 16.75 -19.17 23.22
N GLY A 797 16.58 -18.04 22.52
CA GLY A 797 17.64 -17.05 22.35
C GLY A 797 18.17 -16.56 23.69
N ASN A 798 17.27 -16.28 24.63
CA ASN A 798 17.62 -15.86 25.99
C ASN A 798 18.22 -17.00 26.83
N ASP A 799 17.59 -18.18 26.85
CA ASP A 799 18.02 -19.32 27.67
C ASP A 799 19.42 -19.83 27.28
N TYR A 800 19.73 -19.86 25.98
CA TYR A 800 21.00 -20.33 25.44
C TYR A 800 21.98 -19.19 25.08
N LYS A 801 21.64 -17.92 25.35
CA LYS A 801 22.45 -16.73 25.08
C LYS A 801 22.93 -16.64 23.62
N ILE A 802 22.02 -16.82 22.69
CA ILE A 802 22.29 -16.73 21.24
C ILE A 802 22.49 -15.28 20.81
N GLU A 803 23.42 -15.05 19.88
CA GLU A 803 23.69 -13.75 19.28
C GLU A 803 22.41 -13.19 18.61
N SER A 804 22.12 -11.89 18.81
CA SER A 804 20.86 -11.27 18.37
C SER A 804 20.67 -11.31 16.84
N ASP A 805 21.76 -11.16 16.09
CA ASP A 805 21.80 -11.31 14.64
C ASP A 805 21.47 -12.73 14.18
N VAL A 806 21.97 -13.74 14.88
CA VAL A 806 21.68 -15.15 14.60
C VAL A 806 20.23 -15.50 14.96
N LEU A 807 19.72 -15.03 16.09
CA LEU A 807 18.33 -15.21 16.49
C LEU A 807 17.38 -14.57 15.46
N GLN A 808 17.70 -13.36 15.01
CA GLN A 808 16.93 -12.68 13.97
C GLN A 808 17.00 -13.46 12.65
N ALA A 809 18.16 -14.02 12.28
CA ALA A 809 18.28 -14.87 11.09
C ALA A 809 17.41 -16.14 11.18
N TRP A 810 17.28 -16.76 12.35
CA TRP A 810 16.39 -17.90 12.56
C TRP A 810 14.92 -17.52 12.35
N LYS A 811 14.49 -16.41 12.94
CA LYS A 811 13.12 -15.89 12.76
C LYS A 811 12.82 -15.60 11.29
N ASN A 812 13.77 -14.95 10.61
CA ASN A 812 13.66 -14.60 9.19
C ASN A 812 13.53 -15.84 8.31
N GLU A 813 14.38 -16.85 8.53
CA GLU A 813 14.36 -18.10 7.79
C GLU A 813 13.05 -18.87 8.00
N CYS A 814 12.63 -19.05 9.26
CA CYS A 814 11.39 -19.77 9.57
C CYS A 814 10.15 -19.05 9.04
N TYR A 815 10.04 -17.74 9.26
CA TYR A 815 8.87 -16.98 8.87
C TYR A 815 8.79 -16.77 7.35
N ALA A 816 9.84 -16.19 6.75
CA ALA A 816 9.79 -15.82 5.35
C ALA A 816 9.97 -17.04 4.42
N ALA A 817 11.03 -17.83 4.65
CA ALA A 817 11.41 -18.89 3.71
C ALA A 817 10.63 -20.21 3.92
N ARG A 818 10.23 -20.54 5.15
CA ARG A 818 9.52 -21.81 5.42
C ARG A 818 8.02 -21.67 5.48
N VAL A 819 7.52 -20.60 6.10
CA VAL A 819 6.08 -20.41 6.24
C VAL A 819 5.47 -19.78 4.98
N TRP A 820 5.91 -18.58 4.58
CA TRP A 820 5.19 -17.80 3.57
C TRP A 820 5.65 -18.01 2.12
N ALA A 821 6.94 -18.22 1.89
CA ALA A 821 7.50 -18.42 0.55
C ALA A 821 6.81 -19.52 -0.28
N PRO A 822 6.41 -20.68 0.28
CA PRO A 822 5.67 -21.70 -0.48
C PRO A 822 4.35 -21.20 -1.06
N PHE A 823 3.58 -20.41 -0.29
CA PHE A 823 2.28 -19.88 -0.75
C PHE A 823 2.40 -18.81 -1.82
N ILE A 824 3.53 -18.08 -1.86
CA ILE A 824 3.80 -17.09 -2.93
C ILE A 824 4.15 -17.81 -4.23
N ALA A 825 4.99 -18.85 -4.16
CA ALA A 825 5.47 -19.57 -5.35
C ALA A 825 4.43 -20.55 -5.92
N LYS A 826 3.62 -21.17 -5.07
CA LYS A 826 2.67 -22.22 -5.43
C LYS A 826 1.25 -21.91 -4.91
N PRO A 827 0.47 -21.10 -5.65
CA PRO A 827 -0.91 -20.73 -5.28
C PRO A 827 -1.87 -21.93 -5.22
N ASP A 828 -1.63 -22.97 -6.02
CA ASP A 828 -2.35 -24.25 -6.08
C ASP A 828 -2.35 -25.02 -4.76
N ILE A 829 -1.38 -24.74 -3.87
CA ILE A 829 -1.41 -25.28 -2.50
C ILE A 829 -2.68 -24.83 -1.76
N LEU A 830 -3.09 -23.58 -1.92
CA LEU A 830 -4.16 -22.95 -1.15
C LEU A 830 -5.46 -22.79 -1.94
N PHE A 831 -5.37 -22.63 -3.26
CA PHE A 831 -6.51 -22.34 -4.13
C PHE A 831 -6.70 -23.44 -5.17
N ASP A 832 -7.95 -23.72 -5.49
CA ASP A 832 -8.31 -24.62 -6.59
C ASP A 832 -8.13 -23.88 -7.93
N VAL A 833 -6.88 -23.82 -8.37
CA VAL A 833 -6.43 -23.10 -9.57
C VAL A 833 -5.43 -23.95 -10.36
N ASN A 834 -5.52 -23.90 -11.68
CA ASN A 834 -4.47 -24.42 -12.55
C ASN A 834 -3.48 -23.29 -12.86
N VAL A 835 -2.25 -23.39 -12.33
CA VAL A 835 -1.21 -22.36 -12.50
C VAL A 835 -0.49 -22.59 -13.82
N PRO A 836 -0.55 -21.66 -14.79
CA PRO A 836 0.13 -21.86 -16.07
C PRO A 836 1.66 -21.84 -15.91
N GLY A 837 2.38 -22.69 -16.66
CA GLY A 837 3.85 -22.78 -16.58
C GLY A 837 4.62 -21.50 -16.99
N HIS A 838 3.97 -20.53 -17.64
CA HIS A 838 4.55 -19.21 -17.93
C HIS A 838 4.40 -18.21 -16.76
N VAL A 839 3.54 -18.52 -15.78
CA VAL A 839 3.30 -17.71 -14.57
C VAL A 839 4.24 -18.11 -13.44
N GLU A 840 4.52 -19.41 -13.27
CA GLU A 840 5.35 -19.96 -12.18
C GLU A 840 6.70 -19.24 -12.01
N PRO A 841 7.48 -18.96 -13.08
CA PRO A 841 8.80 -18.33 -12.92
C PRO A 841 8.70 -16.90 -12.34
N CYS A 842 7.62 -16.18 -12.64
CA CYS A 842 7.39 -14.86 -12.05
C CYS A 842 7.10 -14.96 -10.55
N LEU A 843 6.24 -15.92 -10.15
CA LEU A 843 5.93 -16.16 -8.74
C LEU A 843 7.16 -16.62 -7.95
N ASP A 844 8.02 -17.43 -8.56
CA ASP A 844 9.28 -17.87 -7.97
C ASP A 844 10.27 -16.73 -7.73
N ILE A 845 10.32 -15.74 -8.63
CA ILE A 845 11.10 -14.51 -8.45
C ILE A 845 10.51 -13.68 -7.30
N LEU A 846 9.19 -13.50 -7.25
CA LEU A 846 8.54 -12.77 -6.16
C LEU A 846 8.77 -13.43 -4.81
N ARG A 847 8.72 -14.77 -4.75
CA ARG A 847 9.13 -15.55 -3.57
C ARG A 847 10.57 -15.21 -3.17
N GLN A 848 11.50 -15.20 -4.12
CA GLN A 848 12.91 -14.92 -3.82
C GLN A 848 13.10 -13.49 -3.30
N VAL A 849 12.44 -12.50 -3.91
CA VAL A 849 12.47 -11.09 -3.46
C VAL A 849 11.88 -10.95 -2.06
N PHE A 850 10.78 -11.64 -1.76
CA PHE A 850 10.19 -11.66 -0.42
C PHE A 850 11.19 -12.18 0.60
N VAL A 851 11.80 -13.34 0.37
CA VAL A 851 12.80 -13.92 1.29
C VAL A 851 14.04 -13.02 1.44
N GLU A 852 14.53 -12.45 0.33
CA GLU A 852 15.70 -11.55 0.35
C GLU A 852 15.43 -10.26 1.14
N SER A 853 14.17 -9.82 1.21
CA SER A 853 13.73 -8.68 2.01
C SER A 853 13.90 -8.89 3.52
N PHE A 854 13.97 -10.14 3.99
CA PHE A 854 14.27 -10.47 5.38
C PHE A 854 15.76 -10.67 5.66
N THR A 855 16.65 -10.60 4.66
CA THR A 855 18.09 -10.78 4.89
C THR A 855 18.76 -9.49 5.39
N GLN A 856 19.70 -9.62 6.34
CA GLN A 856 20.43 -8.47 6.89
C GLN A 856 21.58 -8.00 5.98
N THR A 857 22.05 -8.84 5.07
CA THR A 857 23.15 -8.51 4.16
C THR A 857 22.66 -7.65 3.00
N ALA A 858 23.16 -6.42 2.90
CA ALA A 858 23.03 -5.61 1.69
C ALA A 858 24.01 -6.13 0.64
N HIS A 859 23.50 -6.84 -0.37
CA HIS A 859 24.31 -7.20 -1.53
C HIS A 859 24.54 -5.95 -2.38
N LYS A 860 25.81 -5.62 -2.67
CA LYS A 860 26.14 -4.55 -3.63
C LYS A 860 25.68 -5.00 -5.01
N VAL A 861 24.68 -4.30 -5.55
CA VAL A 861 24.20 -4.52 -6.91
C VAL A 861 25.20 -3.90 -7.88
N ASN A 862 25.71 -4.70 -8.81
CA ASN A 862 26.63 -4.31 -9.87
C ASN A 862 26.04 -4.69 -11.24
N LYS A 863 26.71 -4.29 -12.34
CA LYS A 863 26.25 -4.63 -13.71
C LYS A 863 26.24 -6.13 -14.01
N GLU A 864 26.93 -6.95 -13.21
CA GLU A 864 26.99 -8.41 -13.34
C GLU A 864 25.93 -9.12 -12.48
N SER A 865 25.14 -8.37 -11.70
CA SER A 865 24.08 -8.94 -10.88
C SER A 865 22.94 -9.46 -11.76
N PRO A 866 22.31 -10.60 -11.43
CA PRO A 866 21.17 -11.13 -12.16
C PRO A 866 20.07 -10.06 -12.34
N PRO A 867 19.38 -9.98 -13.49
CA PRO A 867 18.39 -8.93 -13.75
C PRO A 867 17.27 -8.84 -12.74
N GLN A 868 16.90 -9.94 -12.09
CA GLN A 868 15.93 -9.95 -10.99
C GLN A 868 16.40 -9.07 -9.82
N LYS A 869 17.70 -9.09 -9.48
CA LYS A 869 18.27 -8.21 -8.44
C LYS A 869 18.32 -6.75 -8.88
N LEU A 870 18.53 -6.49 -10.16
CA LEU A 870 18.48 -5.13 -10.74
C LEU A 870 17.05 -4.57 -10.72
N LEU A 871 16.05 -5.40 -11.03
CA LEU A 871 14.64 -5.01 -11.05
C LEU A 871 14.15 -4.56 -9.67
N PHE A 872 14.52 -5.26 -8.60
CA PHE A 872 14.03 -5.02 -7.24
C PHE A 872 15.03 -4.30 -6.31
N HIS A 873 16.13 -3.74 -6.83
CA HIS A 873 17.19 -3.14 -6.00
C HIS A 873 16.73 -1.99 -5.09
N LYS A 874 15.68 -1.25 -5.50
CA LYS A 874 15.09 -0.17 -4.69
C LYS A 874 14.01 -0.66 -3.73
N ASP A 875 13.33 -1.75 -4.08
CA ASP A 875 12.19 -2.26 -3.31
C ASP A 875 12.66 -3.05 -2.08
N ILE A 876 13.69 -3.88 -2.22
CA ILE A 876 14.23 -4.72 -1.13
C ILE A 876 14.64 -3.89 0.10
N PRO A 877 15.41 -2.78 -0.03
CA PRO A 877 15.71 -1.91 1.11
C PRO A 877 14.46 -1.26 1.74
N ARG A 878 13.42 -0.96 0.94
CA ARG A 878 12.17 -0.41 1.45
C ARG A 878 11.44 -1.44 2.32
N TYR A 879 11.30 -2.68 1.86
CA TYR A 879 10.69 -3.74 2.66
C TYR A 879 11.50 -4.07 3.92
N ARG A 880 12.84 -4.03 3.87
CA ARG A 880 13.70 -4.19 5.06
C ARG A 880 13.37 -3.18 6.17
N LYS A 881 13.10 -1.91 5.81
CA LYS A 881 12.68 -0.88 6.77
C LYS A 881 11.32 -1.21 7.42
N LEU A 882 10.39 -1.81 6.67
CA LEU A 882 9.10 -2.26 7.21
C LEU A 882 9.22 -3.47 8.14
N ILE A 883 10.13 -4.40 7.81
CA ILE A 883 10.40 -5.63 8.58
C ILE A 883 11.18 -5.36 9.86
N ALA A 884 12.06 -4.34 9.89
CA ALA A 884 12.89 -4.03 11.06
C ALA A 884 12.09 -3.95 12.39
N PRO A 885 10.96 -3.23 12.47
CA PRO A 885 10.13 -3.23 13.67
C PRO A 885 9.12 -4.39 13.77
N PHE A 886 8.94 -5.22 12.73
CA PHE A 886 7.90 -6.25 12.68
C PHE A 886 8.03 -7.29 13.80
N PHE A 887 9.20 -7.90 13.97
CA PHE A 887 9.41 -8.94 14.99
C PHE A 887 9.38 -8.38 16.42
N VAL A 888 9.62 -7.08 16.60
CA VAL A 888 9.54 -6.41 17.91
C VAL A 888 8.09 -6.16 18.32
N ARG A 889 7.18 -5.98 17.36
CA ARG A 889 5.75 -5.77 17.60
C ARG A 889 4.94 -7.05 17.81
N VAL A 890 5.56 -8.23 17.74
CA VAL A 890 4.87 -9.51 17.98
C VAL A 890 4.56 -9.62 19.47
N GLU A 891 3.26 -9.64 19.80
CA GLU A 891 2.78 -9.76 21.18
C GLU A 891 3.08 -11.14 21.77
N GLN A 892 3.36 -11.18 23.08
CA GLN A 892 3.59 -12.45 23.79
C GLN A 892 2.31 -13.25 23.92
N VAL A 893 2.42 -14.55 23.68
CA VAL A 893 1.30 -15.51 23.76
C VAL A 893 1.48 -16.41 24.97
N ASN A 894 0.43 -16.56 25.76
CA ASN A 894 0.42 -17.49 26.89
C ASN A 894 0.28 -18.94 26.40
N GLU A 895 0.92 -19.90 27.08
CA GLU A 895 0.81 -21.33 26.76
C GLU A 895 -0.65 -21.80 26.81
N GLN A 896 -1.45 -21.34 27.77
CA GLN A 896 -2.86 -21.73 27.88
C GLN A 896 -3.69 -21.25 26.68
N GLU A 897 -3.46 -20.01 26.21
CA GLU A 897 -4.13 -19.44 25.04
C GLU A 897 -3.76 -20.24 23.78
N PHE A 898 -2.47 -20.56 23.63
CA PHE A 898 -1.96 -21.36 22.53
C PHE A 898 -2.58 -22.77 22.49
N TRP A 899 -2.65 -23.47 23.63
CA TRP A 899 -3.24 -24.82 23.67
C TRP A 899 -4.74 -24.80 23.37
N SER A 900 -5.45 -23.78 23.83
CA SER A 900 -6.88 -23.60 23.53
C SER A 900 -7.13 -23.44 22.03
N GLU A 901 -6.35 -22.61 21.34
CA GLU A 901 -6.49 -22.43 19.89
C GLU A 901 -6.13 -23.71 19.13
N LEU A 902 -5.07 -24.43 19.54
CA LEU A 902 -4.71 -25.69 18.91
C LEU A 902 -5.79 -26.77 19.08
N GLU A 903 -6.43 -26.83 20.24
CA GLU A 903 -7.54 -27.75 20.48
C GLU A 903 -8.73 -27.41 19.58
N GLU A 904 -9.08 -26.13 19.44
CA GLU A 904 -10.12 -25.67 18.51
C GLU A 904 -9.78 -26.02 17.06
N ILE A 905 -8.56 -25.73 16.62
CA ILE A 905 -8.04 -26.06 15.29
C ILE A 905 -8.14 -27.57 15.05
N SER A 906 -7.65 -28.38 16.00
CA SER A 906 -7.68 -29.84 15.90
C SER A 906 -9.10 -30.39 15.82
N ASN A 907 -10.03 -29.84 16.60
CA ASN A 907 -11.43 -30.29 16.61
C ASN A 907 -12.13 -29.94 15.28
N THR A 908 -11.93 -28.71 14.79
CA THR A 908 -12.51 -28.24 13.53
C THR A 908 -11.97 -29.02 12.33
N GLN A 909 -10.67 -29.25 12.31
CA GLN A 909 -9.99 -29.88 11.18
C GLN A 909 -10.16 -31.41 11.14
N LYS A 910 -10.43 -32.04 12.30
CA LYS A 910 -10.64 -33.51 12.38
C LYS A 910 -11.83 -33.97 11.54
N GLU A 911 -12.89 -33.17 11.43
CA GLU A 911 -14.06 -33.49 10.62
C GLU A 911 -13.83 -33.22 9.12
N GLU A 912 -13.02 -32.22 8.79
CA GLU A 912 -12.71 -31.84 7.40
C GLU A 912 -11.63 -32.71 6.74
N LEU A 913 -10.70 -33.30 7.51
CA LEU A 913 -9.56 -34.08 7.02
C LEU A 913 -9.94 -35.36 6.27
N LYS A 914 -11.04 -36.02 6.66
CA LYS A 914 -11.57 -37.27 6.09
C LYS A 914 -10.53 -38.36 5.71
N PHE A 915 -9.35 -38.38 6.35
CA PHE A 915 -8.31 -39.39 6.08
C PHE A 915 -8.59 -40.70 6.80
N SER A 916 -8.17 -41.81 6.18
CA SER A 916 -8.12 -43.10 6.86
C SER A 916 -6.94 -43.14 7.83
N ARG A 917 -7.21 -42.84 9.11
CA ARG A 917 -6.22 -42.94 10.21
C ARG A 917 -5.50 -44.29 10.21
N GLN A 918 -6.26 -45.34 9.94
CA GLN A 918 -5.75 -46.71 9.91
C GLN A 918 -4.81 -46.96 8.72
N SER A 919 -5.08 -46.36 7.55
CA SER A 919 -4.16 -46.38 6.40
C SER A 919 -2.84 -45.68 6.76
N THR A 920 -2.92 -44.49 7.38
CA THR A 920 -1.75 -43.71 7.78
C THR A 920 -0.87 -44.47 8.78
N LEU A 921 -1.47 -45.04 9.83
CA LEU A 921 -0.75 -45.80 10.85
C LEU A 921 -0.10 -47.06 10.27
N HIS A 922 -0.79 -47.73 9.35
CA HIS A 922 -0.27 -48.92 8.68
C HIS A 922 0.93 -48.58 7.80
N GLN A 923 0.87 -47.50 7.03
CA GLN A 923 2.02 -47.02 6.25
C GLN A 923 3.20 -46.61 7.13
N LEU A 924 2.93 -45.89 8.23
CA LEU A 924 3.97 -45.49 9.18
C LEU A 924 4.66 -46.71 9.80
N TYR A 925 3.87 -47.72 10.19
CA TYR A 925 4.39 -48.99 10.70
C TYR A 925 5.28 -49.68 9.66
N ASN A 926 4.80 -49.86 8.42
CA ASN A 926 5.56 -50.55 7.37
C ASN A 926 6.85 -49.81 6.99
N LEU A 927 6.82 -48.48 6.93
CA LEU A 927 7.98 -47.67 6.51
C LEU A 927 9.07 -47.56 7.58
N PHE A 928 8.69 -47.49 8.87
CA PHE A 928 9.62 -47.22 9.96
C PHE A 928 9.80 -48.40 10.92
N ILE A 929 8.72 -48.93 11.48
CA ILE A 929 8.81 -50.02 12.46
C ILE A 929 9.26 -51.31 11.78
N GLY A 930 8.70 -51.64 10.61
CA GLY A 930 9.10 -52.84 9.86
C GLY A 930 10.58 -52.85 9.44
N LYS A 931 11.22 -51.68 9.31
CA LYS A 931 12.61 -51.53 8.84
C LYS A 931 13.63 -51.29 9.96
N TYR A 932 13.25 -50.58 11.02
CA TYR A 932 14.16 -50.12 12.08
C TYR A 932 13.78 -50.64 13.48
N ARG A 933 13.06 -51.78 13.55
CA ARG A 933 12.55 -52.32 14.83
C ARG A 933 13.62 -52.46 15.91
N SER A 934 14.79 -53.01 15.57
CA SER A 934 15.88 -53.30 16.54
C SER A 934 16.38 -52.01 17.16
N ASP A 935 16.70 -51.04 16.31
CA ASP A 935 17.30 -49.77 16.73
C ASP A 935 16.33 -48.98 17.64
N ILE A 936 15.03 -49.02 17.33
CA ILE A 936 13.99 -48.34 18.11
C ILE A 936 13.77 -49.01 19.48
N ILE A 937 13.80 -50.35 19.53
CA ILE A 937 13.65 -51.09 20.79
C ILE A 937 14.88 -50.85 21.68
N ASP A 938 16.08 -50.95 21.12
CA ASP A 938 17.33 -50.68 21.84
C ASP A 938 17.33 -49.26 22.44
N ASP A 939 16.94 -48.25 21.66
CA ASP A 939 16.82 -46.86 22.14
C ASP A 939 15.78 -46.72 23.28
N PHE A 940 14.65 -47.43 23.20
CA PHE A 940 13.64 -47.46 24.26
C PHE A 940 14.13 -48.18 25.53
N GLU A 941 15.02 -49.15 25.38
CA GLU A 941 15.71 -49.85 26.47
C GLU A 941 16.93 -49.09 27.00
N ASP A 942 17.37 -48.01 26.37
CA ASP A 942 18.41 -47.16 26.93
C ASP A 942 17.85 -45.97 27.72
N MET A 943 16.66 -45.49 27.35
CA MET A 943 16.03 -44.33 28.00
C MET A 943 15.24 -44.67 29.28
N GLU A 944 15.65 -44.10 30.43
CA GLU A 944 15.04 -44.34 31.75
C GLU A 944 13.53 -44.00 31.83
N GLN A 945 13.10 -42.95 31.13
CA GLN A 945 11.69 -42.55 31.03
C GLN A 945 10.85 -43.55 30.22
N SER A 946 11.45 -44.17 29.21
CA SER A 946 10.83 -45.18 28.34
C SER A 946 10.65 -46.51 29.07
N LYS A 947 11.65 -46.92 29.86
CA LYS A 947 11.58 -48.11 30.75
C LYS A 947 10.42 -48.02 31.73
N THR A 948 10.24 -46.85 32.35
CA THR A 948 9.17 -46.60 33.33
C THR A 948 7.78 -46.74 32.71
N LEU A 949 7.63 -46.42 31.42
CA LEU A 949 6.37 -46.50 30.67
C LEU A 949 6.22 -47.80 29.86
N GLN A 950 7.22 -48.69 29.90
CA GLN A 950 7.29 -49.97 29.19
C GLN A 950 7.06 -49.85 27.68
N PHE A 951 7.65 -48.84 27.03
CA PHE A 951 7.40 -48.62 25.60
C PHE A 951 7.96 -49.73 24.69
N ALA A 952 9.12 -50.30 25.01
CA ALA A 952 9.71 -51.43 24.28
C ALA A 952 8.73 -52.62 24.25
N HIS A 953 8.30 -53.10 25.42
CA HIS A 953 7.35 -54.21 25.54
C HIS A 953 6.01 -53.94 24.82
N LYS A 954 5.48 -52.70 24.90
CA LYS A 954 4.23 -52.37 24.22
C LYS A 954 4.38 -52.29 22.69
N LEU A 955 5.56 -51.89 22.20
CA LEU A 955 5.86 -51.90 20.77
C LEU A 955 6.04 -53.33 20.26
N GLU A 956 6.73 -54.18 21.02
CA GLU A 956 6.83 -55.62 20.73
C GLU A 956 5.45 -56.27 20.64
N GLU A 957 4.54 -55.97 21.58
CA GLU A 957 3.15 -56.47 21.52
C GLU A 957 2.42 -56.04 20.23
N VAL A 958 2.69 -54.84 19.71
CA VAL A 958 2.15 -54.38 18.42
C VAL A 958 2.81 -55.11 17.25
N ILE A 959 4.11 -55.39 17.33
CA ILE A 959 4.85 -56.12 16.30
C ILE A 959 4.38 -57.58 16.23
N ASP A 960 4.26 -58.25 17.37
CA ASP A 960 3.80 -59.65 17.45
C ASP A 960 2.41 -59.80 16.84
N LEU A 961 1.48 -58.89 17.14
CA LEU A 961 0.13 -58.87 16.55
C LEU A 961 0.12 -58.63 15.03
N MET A 962 1.16 -57.97 14.51
CA MET A 962 1.34 -57.70 13.07
C MET A 962 2.12 -58.82 12.35
N GLU A 963 3.00 -59.56 13.04
CA GLU A 963 3.77 -60.69 12.51
C GLU A 963 2.98 -62.03 12.57
N GLU A 964 2.09 -62.20 13.57
CA GLU A 964 1.07 -63.26 13.55
C GLU A 964 0.17 -63.18 12.29
N PHE A 965 0.09 -62.01 11.65
CA PHE A 965 -0.65 -61.79 10.41
C PHE A 965 0.13 -62.14 9.12
N SER A 966 1.47 -62.00 9.09
CA SER A 966 2.30 -62.31 7.91
C SER A 966 2.65 -63.79 7.77
N SER A 967 2.42 -64.57 8.82
CA SER A 967 2.65 -66.03 8.87
C SER A 967 1.39 -66.86 8.52
N ASP A 968 0.21 -66.22 8.47
CA ASP A 968 -1.08 -66.81 8.06
C ASP A 968 -1.41 -66.55 6.55
N SER A 969 -0.42 -66.13 5.74
CA SER A 969 -0.53 -65.95 4.28
C SER A 969 0.01 -67.13 3.49
#